data_AF-A0A1Q9NLF7-F1
#
_entry.id   AF-A0A1Q9NLF7-F1
#
_cell.length_a   1.000
_cell.length_b   1.000
_cell.length_c   1.000
_cell.angle_alpha   90.00
_cell.angle_beta   90.00
_cell.angle_gamma   90.00
#
_symmetry.space_group_name_H-M   'P 1'
#
loop_
_entity.id
_entity.type
_entity.pdbx_description
1 polymer ?
#
loop_
_entity_poly.entity_id
_entity_poly.type
_entity_poly.pdbx_seq_one_letter_code
_entity_poly.pdbx_strand_id
1 'polypeptide(L)'
;MQEINYVNFLFTDVGLAIIGFIIAVFIFLLESYKYLKYKTRSEVLDFSLMGVIFLASYIPFQDLFLSFLSAMLALMVIGVYELREAPVWYRLMGAFTLSYAYVLIALLLEKLVVIMNWTSTLGLEKASQITGFALSTLLWVLLIFFVLFFGRRFILVSRFLSPQYVYLFLYALVYLLVSQIQEFDWSMRIVGIIIVNGIIYLLSGPILTFIFGIKTLEDERVLRLMDEVQEKVKTPVKHIGFVSAPIVNAFAYGPWFDQRIAFIVNDINDFKDEEILGIAAHELAHLKHKHTLLLLFIGWGDQIIRFLVGIPVSIYDFAAGIEDVVNPNSLLIMLGFNIRWNITLYYIVNIIIFAFMVVFIRMFEAQADRTTIEVGYGTELGKALYKLEGFYQGIAGEIGMNAQLLTNKQRTLAEEKRFMGDAANELHNKLMNAPRYGLFMNLIVSHPPTAYRIATILQPERMGIRKLALLPLALIFPFFRKRNLKLLREQSDAFSKLLTEKYNSEWESVDSFRNTTYLKKTYEYYLNRQIIAKNKYDNNKPVVIGKVVKIIEKNNIVEPYILEIESEDNKTHFVSLKTYNLSIFEPNNIYVLKNMSIAKLESFEYKKKNLRYVYSQENKNIKLDYLGEILPSVFTSNSPLVYHSRGRTNFVKINKINGLSIQDFLSSQDLTSKPKLNIKNWIINGQDYMSNEEIELEGKNLIISSPPLFIPFYKRFIDQNTKFIEALALENITITLYSSVDPDIGIHCQLNLEKVDGKIQYEILGDSNPIDIKVKQIDGLVLRSPNFLLLPKNENGFFTRIFMKLSNRSSMKYSL
;
A
#
# COMPACT_ATOMS: atom_id res chain seq x y z
N MET A 1 -51.82 -27.55 -7.39
CA MET A 1 -50.46 -28.10 -7.52
C MET A 1 -50.12 -28.15 -9.00
N GLN A 2 -49.45 -27.11 -9.52
CA GLN A 2 -48.79 -27.19 -10.82
C GLN A 2 -47.52 -28.04 -10.64
N GLU A 3 -47.28 -29.00 -11.53
CA GLU A 3 -46.03 -29.75 -11.57
C GLU A 3 -44.86 -28.77 -11.69
N ILE A 4 -44.11 -28.60 -10.60
CA ILE A 4 -42.82 -27.91 -10.64
C ILE A 4 -41.92 -28.79 -11.49
N ASN A 5 -41.68 -28.35 -12.72
CA ASN A 5 -40.75 -28.99 -13.63
C ASN A 5 -39.33 -28.80 -13.05
N TYR A 6 -38.86 -29.76 -12.24
CA TYR A 6 -37.63 -29.66 -11.46
C TYR A 6 -36.40 -29.26 -12.29
N VAL A 7 -36.38 -29.62 -13.57
CA VAL A 7 -35.34 -29.21 -14.52
C VAL A 7 -35.34 -27.69 -14.72
N ASN A 8 -36.50 -27.06 -14.90
CA ASN A 8 -36.59 -25.60 -15.05
C ASN A 8 -36.26 -24.86 -13.75
N PHE A 9 -36.57 -25.42 -12.58
CA PHE A 9 -36.19 -24.83 -11.29
C PHE A 9 -34.67 -24.78 -11.10
N LEU A 10 -33.94 -25.82 -11.52
CA LEU A 10 -32.47 -25.88 -11.43
C LEU A 10 -31.76 -24.81 -12.29
N PHE A 11 -32.41 -24.30 -13.35
CA PHE A 11 -31.90 -23.23 -14.20
C PHE A 11 -32.38 -21.83 -13.81
N THR A 12 -33.14 -21.68 -12.71
CA THR A 12 -33.42 -20.36 -12.12
C THR A 12 -32.24 -19.86 -11.31
N ASP A 13 -32.15 -18.53 -11.10
CA ASP A 13 -31.10 -17.92 -10.26
C ASP A 13 -31.04 -18.54 -8.85
N VAL A 14 -32.20 -18.90 -8.29
CA VAL A 14 -32.30 -19.56 -6.98
C VAL A 14 -31.83 -21.01 -7.04
N GLY A 15 -32.21 -21.76 -8.08
CA GLY A 15 -31.74 -23.13 -8.29
C GLY A 15 -30.22 -23.22 -8.44
N LEU A 16 -29.64 -22.32 -9.25
CA LEU A 16 -28.19 -22.18 -9.41
C LEU A 16 -27.51 -21.78 -8.09
N ALA A 17 -28.12 -20.89 -7.30
CA ALA A 17 -27.60 -20.50 -5.99
C ALA A 17 -27.57 -21.67 -4.99
N ILE A 18 -28.58 -22.55 -4.99
CA ILE A 18 -28.63 -23.74 -4.13
C ILE A 18 -27.52 -24.74 -4.51
N ILE A 19 -27.32 -25.00 -5.81
CA ILE A 19 -26.23 -25.86 -6.29
C ILE A 19 -24.87 -25.25 -5.87
N GLY A 20 -24.70 -23.95 -6.11
CA GLY A 20 -23.52 -23.22 -5.67
C GLY A 20 -23.27 -23.33 -4.17
N PHE A 21 -24.33 -23.28 -3.35
CA PHE A 21 -24.23 -23.36 -1.90
C PHE A 21 -23.72 -24.73 -1.45
N ILE A 22 -24.24 -25.82 -2.02
CA ILE A 22 -23.79 -27.19 -1.73
C ILE A 22 -22.30 -27.36 -2.09
N ILE A 23 -21.89 -26.85 -3.26
CA ILE A 23 -20.49 -26.88 -3.70
C ILE A 23 -19.61 -26.07 -2.73
N ALA A 24 -20.04 -24.86 -2.35
CA ALA A 24 -19.29 -24.00 -1.43
C ALA A 24 -19.13 -24.65 -0.05
N VAL A 25 -20.19 -25.27 0.50
CA VAL A 25 -20.14 -26.02 1.77
C VAL A 25 -19.18 -27.20 1.67
N PHE A 26 -19.23 -27.96 0.57
CA PHE A 26 -18.33 -29.10 0.37
C PHE A 26 -16.85 -28.67 0.35
N ILE A 27 -16.54 -27.59 -0.40
CA ILE A 27 -15.19 -27.02 -0.44
C ILE A 27 -14.78 -26.52 0.96
N PHE A 28 -15.68 -25.83 1.66
CA PHE A 28 -15.43 -25.31 3.01
C PHE A 28 -15.12 -26.44 4.02
N LEU A 29 -15.87 -27.55 3.98
CA LEU A 29 -15.63 -28.71 4.83
C LEU A 29 -14.28 -29.38 4.53
N LEU A 30 -13.92 -29.52 3.25
CA LEU A 30 -12.62 -30.07 2.84
C LEU A 30 -11.45 -29.20 3.32
N GLU A 31 -11.55 -27.87 3.16
CA GLU A 31 -10.52 -26.95 3.62
C GLU A 31 -10.49 -26.84 5.15
N SER A 32 -11.64 -26.94 5.81
CA SER A 32 -11.73 -26.99 7.27
C SER A 32 -11.03 -28.23 7.82
N TYR A 33 -11.20 -29.39 7.17
CA TYR A 33 -10.47 -30.61 7.51
C TYR A 33 -8.95 -30.42 7.36
N LYS A 34 -8.50 -29.80 6.26
CA LYS A 34 -7.07 -29.47 6.08
C LYS A 34 -6.56 -28.52 7.15
N TYR A 35 -7.32 -27.47 7.48
CA TYR A 35 -6.97 -26.54 8.55
C TYR A 35 -6.88 -27.26 9.90
N LEU A 36 -7.80 -28.15 10.22
CA LEU A 36 -7.75 -28.93 11.46
C LEU A 36 -6.53 -29.85 11.52
N LYS A 37 -6.18 -30.49 10.39
CA LYS A 37 -5.06 -31.45 10.25
C LYS A 37 -3.69 -30.78 10.23
N TYR A 38 -3.50 -29.75 9.41
CA TYR A 38 -2.19 -29.12 9.18
C TYR A 38 -2.00 -27.83 9.96
N LYS A 39 -3.08 -27.29 10.56
CA LYS A 39 -3.09 -25.98 11.26
C LYS A 39 -2.71 -24.80 10.35
N THR A 40 -2.70 -24.99 9.04
CA THR A 40 -2.49 -23.95 8.04
C THR A 40 -3.83 -23.48 7.49
N ARG A 41 -4.08 -22.18 7.59
CA ARG A 41 -5.29 -21.53 7.05
C ARG A 41 -5.03 -21.24 5.57
N SER A 42 -5.93 -21.67 4.68
CA SER A 42 -5.85 -21.40 3.25
C SER A 42 -6.80 -20.28 2.86
N GLU A 43 -6.48 -19.53 1.79
CA GLU A 43 -7.39 -18.49 1.29
C GLU A 43 -8.70 -19.11 0.75
N VAL A 44 -8.63 -20.36 0.30
CA VAL A 44 -9.80 -21.13 -0.16
C VAL A 44 -10.78 -21.38 1.00
N LEU A 45 -10.29 -21.59 2.23
CA LEU A 45 -11.14 -21.71 3.41
C LEU A 45 -11.98 -20.44 3.60
N ASP A 46 -11.36 -19.28 3.43
CA ASP A 46 -12.00 -17.98 3.64
C ASP A 46 -12.99 -17.66 2.52
N PHE A 47 -12.59 -17.87 1.26
CA PHE A 47 -13.48 -17.66 0.11
C PHE A 47 -14.64 -18.66 0.08
N SER A 48 -14.43 -19.90 0.51
CA SER A 48 -15.52 -20.88 0.60
C SER A 48 -16.49 -20.52 1.73
N LEU A 49 -16.00 -20.06 2.89
CA LEU A 49 -16.87 -19.52 3.94
C LEU A 49 -17.68 -18.32 3.46
N MET A 50 -17.06 -17.38 2.74
CA MET A 50 -17.77 -16.27 2.11
C MET A 50 -18.84 -16.76 1.14
N GLY A 51 -18.52 -17.71 0.27
CA GLY A 51 -19.45 -18.27 -0.70
C GLY A 51 -20.65 -18.92 -0.01
N VAL A 52 -20.42 -19.65 1.08
CA VAL A 52 -21.47 -20.22 1.92
C VAL A 52 -22.38 -19.13 2.48
N ILE A 53 -21.82 -18.08 3.10
CA ILE A 53 -22.60 -17.01 3.74
C ILE A 53 -23.34 -16.14 2.70
N PHE A 54 -22.67 -15.85 1.58
CA PHE A 54 -23.24 -15.13 0.45
C PHE A 54 -24.48 -15.87 -0.08
N LEU A 55 -24.33 -17.15 -0.43
CA LEU A 55 -25.42 -17.93 -1.00
C LEU A 55 -26.51 -18.23 0.01
N ALA A 56 -26.17 -18.46 1.29
CA ALA A 56 -27.15 -18.59 2.38
C ALA A 56 -28.00 -17.33 2.57
N SER A 57 -27.43 -16.15 2.32
CA SER A 57 -28.15 -14.87 2.35
C SER A 57 -28.94 -14.63 1.07
N TYR A 58 -28.39 -15.01 -0.09
CA TYR A 58 -29.02 -14.76 -1.38
C TYR A 58 -30.28 -15.59 -1.60
N ILE A 59 -30.27 -16.86 -1.20
CA ILE A 59 -31.40 -17.78 -1.39
C ILE A 59 -32.72 -17.23 -0.80
N PRO A 60 -32.79 -16.77 0.46
CA PRO A 60 -34.03 -16.25 1.04
C PRO A 60 -34.37 -14.81 0.60
N PHE A 61 -33.37 -13.94 0.37
CA PHE A 61 -33.61 -12.51 0.16
C PHE A 61 -33.56 -12.06 -1.30
N GLN A 62 -32.96 -12.85 -2.19
CA GLN A 62 -32.71 -12.52 -3.60
C GLN A 62 -32.06 -11.14 -3.81
N ASP A 63 -31.27 -10.70 -2.82
CA ASP A 63 -30.61 -9.40 -2.80
C ASP A 63 -29.09 -9.60 -2.83
N LEU A 64 -28.49 -9.29 -3.99
CA LEU A 64 -27.05 -9.42 -4.20
C LEU A 64 -26.23 -8.50 -3.28
N PHE A 65 -26.75 -7.29 -2.99
CA PHE A 65 -26.05 -6.33 -2.16
C PHE A 65 -26.06 -6.80 -0.70
N LEU A 66 -27.22 -7.22 -0.17
CA LEU A 66 -27.31 -7.84 1.16
C LEU A 66 -26.36 -9.01 1.32
N SER A 67 -26.37 -9.90 0.33
CA SER A 67 -25.58 -11.13 0.36
C SER A 67 -24.08 -10.85 0.34
N PHE A 68 -23.66 -9.87 -0.46
CA PHE A 68 -22.29 -9.38 -0.49
C PHE A 68 -21.89 -8.79 0.86
N LEU A 69 -22.73 -7.93 1.44
CA LEU A 69 -22.48 -7.36 2.76
C LEU A 69 -22.36 -8.45 3.83
N SER A 70 -23.29 -9.41 3.89
CA SER A 70 -23.23 -10.51 4.86
C SER A 70 -21.92 -11.31 4.76
N ALA A 71 -21.49 -11.65 3.55
CA ALA A 71 -20.27 -12.42 3.31
C ALA A 71 -18.99 -11.63 3.68
N MET A 72 -18.95 -10.33 3.35
CA MET A 72 -17.85 -9.45 3.71
C MET A 72 -17.76 -9.25 5.22
N LEU A 73 -18.89 -9.05 5.91
CA LEU A 73 -18.90 -8.85 7.36
C LEU A 73 -18.28 -10.06 8.07
N ALA A 74 -18.59 -11.28 7.63
CA ALA A 74 -18.01 -12.48 8.19
C ALA A 74 -16.47 -12.51 8.08
N LEU A 75 -15.92 -12.12 6.92
CA LEU A 75 -14.47 -11.97 6.78
C LEU A 75 -13.91 -10.87 7.68
N MET A 76 -14.58 -9.73 7.75
CA MET A 76 -14.14 -8.60 8.57
C MET A 76 -14.09 -8.99 10.05
N VAL A 77 -15.11 -9.69 10.56
CA VAL A 77 -15.13 -10.22 11.93
C VAL A 77 -13.95 -11.17 12.17
N ILE A 78 -13.66 -12.06 11.21
CA ILE A 78 -12.48 -12.92 11.33
C ILE A 78 -11.19 -12.09 11.30
N GLY A 79 -11.09 -11.09 10.43
CA GLY A 79 -9.96 -10.17 10.36
C GLY A 79 -9.75 -9.40 11.66
N VAL A 80 -10.81 -8.94 12.31
CA VAL A 80 -10.75 -8.33 13.67
C VAL A 80 -10.15 -9.32 14.66
N TYR A 81 -10.61 -10.58 14.65
CA TYR A 81 -10.06 -11.60 15.54
C TYR A 81 -8.57 -11.87 15.26
N GLU A 82 -8.16 -11.96 13.99
CA GLU A 82 -6.75 -12.18 13.62
C GLU A 82 -5.85 -11.02 14.03
N LEU A 83 -6.34 -9.79 13.87
CA LEU A 83 -5.58 -8.58 14.16
C LEU A 83 -5.61 -8.21 15.66
N ARG A 84 -6.30 -8.98 16.52
CA ARG A 84 -6.55 -8.63 17.94
C ARG A 84 -5.32 -8.30 18.78
N GLU A 85 -4.15 -8.75 18.36
CA GLU A 85 -2.89 -8.50 19.06
C GLU A 85 -2.09 -7.34 18.46
N ALA A 86 -2.49 -6.84 17.28
CA ALA A 86 -2.00 -5.60 16.69
C ALA A 86 -2.94 -4.46 17.12
N PRO A 87 -2.62 -3.68 18.17
CA PRO A 87 -3.58 -2.83 18.86
C PRO A 87 -4.20 -1.74 17.97
N VAL A 88 -3.46 -1.22 16.98
CA VAL A 88 -3.98 -0.23 16.03
C VAL A 88 -4.84 -0.89 14.97
N TRP A 89 -4.34 -1.93 14.31
CA TRP A 89 -5.06 -2.62 13.24
C TRP A 89 -6.33 -3.31 13.74
N TYR A 90 -6.32 -3.88 14.95
CA TYR A 90 -7.52 -4.40 15.61
C TYR A 90 -8.61 -3.34 15.73
N ARG A 91 -8.26 -2.17 16.25
CA ARG A 91 -9.19 -1.05 16.47
C ARG A 91 -9.68 -0.46 15.16
N LEU A 92 -8.78 -0.33 14.17
CA LEU A 92 -9.11 0.16 12.85
C LEU A 92 -10.07 -0.80 12.14
N MET A 93 -9.73 -2.09 12.08
CA MET A 93 -10.59 -3.12 11.51
C MET A 93 -11.92 -3.21 12.28
N GLY A 94 -11.89 -3.09 13.61
CA GLY A 94 -13.08 -3.05 14.46
C GLY A 94 -14.02 -1.90 14.10
N ALA A 95 -13.51 -0.68 13.92
CA ALA A 95 -14.28 0.48 13.51
C ALA A 95 -14.95 0.26 12.14
N PHE A 96 -14.19 -0.22 11.15
CA PHE A 96 -14.73 -0.56 9.84
C PHE A 96 -15.80 -1.65 9.94
N THR A 97 -15.56 -2.71 10.71
CA THR A 97 -16.49 -3.84 10.87
C THR A 97 -17.80 -3.41 11.52
N LEU A 98 -17.74 -2.57 12.56
CA LEU A 98 -18.94 -2.06 13.24
C LEU A 98 -19.73 -1.09 12.35
N SER A 99 -19.05 -0.20 11.62
CA SER A 99 -19.71 0.70 10.66
C SER A 99 -20.37 -0.07 9.51
N TYR A 100 -19.76 -1.17 9.08
CA TYR A 100 -20.29 -2.04 8.04
C TYR A 100 -21.49 -2.85 8.54
N ALA A 101 -21.40 -3.38 9.77
CA ALA A 101 -22.50 -4.08 10.44
C ALA A 101 -23.71 -3.16 10.61
N TYR A 102 -23.51 -1.87 10.89
CA TYR A 102 -24.58 -0.87 10.97
C TYR A 102 -25.41 -0.80 9.66
N VAL A 103 -24.75 -0.75 8.50
CA VAL A 103 -25.45 -0.75 7.20
C VAL A 103 -26.13 -2.09 6.92
N LEU A 104 -25.50 -3.21 7.25
CA LEU A 104 -26.09 -4.53 7.08
C LEU A 104 -27.37 -4.68 7.92
N ILE A 105 -27.35 -4.23 9.18
CA ILE A 105 -28.51 -4.25 10.07
C ILE A 105 -29.64 -3.40 9.49
N ALA A 106 -29.33 -2.19 9.00
CA ALA A 106 -30.33 -1.33 8.37
C ALA A 106 -30.99 -2.01 7.16
N LEU A 107 -30.22 -2.73 6.35
CA LEU A 107 -30.75 -3.43 5.19
C LEU A 107 -31.59 -4.65 5.56
N LEU A 108 -31.20 -5.39 6.60
CA LEU A 108 -32.03 -6.46 7.17
C LEU A 108 -33.33 -5.91 7.75
N LEU A 109 -33.27 -4.77 8.44
CA LEU A 109 -34.44 -4.07 8.97
C LEU A 109 -35.37 -3.60 7.83
N GLU A 110 -34.84 -3.06 6.74
CA GLU A 110 -35.63 -2.74 5.54
C GLU A 110 -36.40 -3.98 5.07
N LYS A 111 -35.73 -5.13 4.87
CA LYS A 111 -36.42 -6.35 4.43
C LYS A 111 -37.48 -6.81 5.42
N LEU A 112 -37.20 -6.74 6.72
CA LEU A 112 -38.19 -7.07 7.76
C LEU A 112 -39.39 -6.13 7.72
N VAL A 113 -39.19 -4.83 7.58
CA VAL A 113 -40.27 -3.83 7.49
C VAL A 113 -41.14 -4.08 6.26
N VAL A 114 -40.54 -4.45 5.12
CA VAL A 114 -41.28 -4.84 3.91
C VAL A 114 -42.09 -6.11 4.14
N ILE A 115 -41.48 -7.16 4.73
CA ILE A 115 -42.16 -8.44 4.98
C ILE A 115 -43.33 -8.26 5.96
N MET A 116 -43.15 -7.42 6.99
CA MET A 116 -44.15 -7.19 8.03
C MET A 116 -45.17 -6.09 7.67
N ASN A 117 -45.04 -5.44 6.50
CA ASN A 117 -45.84 -4.27 6.09
C ASN A 117 -45.85 -3.13 7.12
N TRP A 118 -44.71 -2.85 7.74
CA TRP A 118 -44.57 -1.83 8.81
C TRP A 118 -44.19 -0.42 8.31
N THR A 119 -44.20 -0.18 7.01
CA THR A 119 -43.80 1.12 6.43
C THR A 119 -44.61 2.28 7.00
N SER A 120 -45.94 2.20 6.93
CA SER A 120 -46.84 3.23 7.47
C SER A 120 -46.82 3.30 9.00
N THR A 121 -46.68 2.16 9.68
CA THR A 121 -46.60 2.08 11.15
C THR A 121 -45.41 2.85 11.70
N LEU A 122 -44.28 2.83 10.98
CA LEU A 122 -43.06 3.55 11.34
C LEU A 122 -43.03 4.99 10.82
N GLY A 123 -44.11 5.46 10.18
CA GLY A 123 -44.16 6.80 9.58
C GLY A 123 -43.21 6.98 8.40
N LEU A 124 -42.79 5.88 7.75
CA LEU A 124 -41.89 5.91 6.60
C LEU A 124 -42.70 5.94 5.31
N GLU A 125 -42.27 6.77 4.35
CA GLU A 125 -42.86 6.75 3.00
C GLU A 125 -42.45 5.47 2.27
N LYS A 126 -41.21 5.01 2.52
CA LYS A 126 -40.65 3.78 1.94
C LYS A 126 -39.71 3.11 2.92
N ALA A 127 -39.67 1.77 2.90
CA ALA A 127 -38.72 1.01 3.72
C ALA A 127 -37.25 1.34 3.37
N SER A 128 -36.95 1.70 2.11
CA SER A 128 -35.61 2.05 1.64
C SER A 128 -35.02 3.28 2.35
N GLN A 129 -35.85 4.14 2.97
CA GLN A 129 -35.40 5.25 3.80
C GLN A 129 -34.48 4.80 4.95
N ILE A 130 -34.69 3.58 5.49
CA ILE A 130 -33.85 3.02 6.56
C ILE A 130 -32.42 2.80 6.05
N THR A 131 -32.29 2.12 4.90
CA THR A 131 -30.98 1.86 4.28
C THR A 131 -30.34 3.14 3.75
N GLY A 132 -31.13 4.04 3.16
CA GLY A 132 -30.67 5.36 2.72
C GLY A 132 -30.09 6.17 3.88
N PHE A 133 -30.79 6.22 5.02
CA PHE A 133 -30.30 6.87 6.24
C PHE A 133 -28.98 6.25 6.73
N ALA A 134 -28.92 4.92 6.82
CA ALA A 134 -27.72 4.23 7.30
C ALA A 134 -26.50 4.45 6.38
N LEU A 135 -26.68 4.40 5.07
CA LEU A 135 -25.60 4.70 4.13
C LEU A 135 -25.17 6.17 4.18
N SER A 136 -26.13 7.08 4.32
CA SER A 136 -25.85 8.51 4.40
C SER A 136 -25.08 8.89 5.67
N THR A 137 -25.28 8.15 6.76
CA THR A 137 -24.60 8.37 8.04
C THR A 137 -23.40 7.45 8.27
N LEU A 138 -23.11 6.52 7.35
CA LEU A 138 -22.02 5.54 7.46
C LEU A 138 -20.67 6.19 7.81
N LEU A 139 -20.32 7.30 7.13
CA LEU A 139 -19.07 8.00 7.39
C LEU A 139 -19.03 8.56 8.82
N TRP A 140 -20.13 9.12 9.31
CA TRP A 140 -20.23 9.65 10.68
C TRP A 140 -20.13 8.54 11.71
N VAL A 141 -20.82 7.43 11.48
CA VAL A 141 -20.73 6.23 12.34
C VAL A 141 -19.31 5.70 12.38
N LEU A 142 -18.62 5.63 11.24
CA LEU A 142 -17.21 5.23 11.17
C LEU A 142 -16.30 6.19 11.96
N LEU A 143 -16.48 7.51 11.79
CA LEU A 143 -15.72 8.53 12.53
C LEU A 143 -15.97 8.44 14.05
N ILE A 144 -17.22 8.22 14.47
CA ILE A 144 -17.57 8.00 15.88
C ILE A 144 -16.83 6.77 16.41
N PHE A 145 -16.83 5.64 15.69
CA PHE A 145 -16.09 4.46 16.13
C PHE A 145 -14.59 4.69 16.19
N PHE A 146 -14.00 5.45 15.25
CA PHE A 146 -12.59 5.82 15.35
C PHE A 146 -12.29 6.66 16.60
N VAL A 147 -13.13 7.65 16.91
CA VAL A 147 -12.99 8.45 18.14
C VAL A 147 -13.19 7.57 19.38
N LEU A 148 -14.13 6.62 19.38
CA LEU A 148 -14.33 5.68 20.49
C LEU A 148 -13.09 4.77 20.72
N PHE A 149 -12.48 4.27 19.65
CA PHE A 149 -11.33 3.37 19.76
C PHE A 149 -9.99 4.07 20.05
N PHE A 150 -9.79 5.28 19.53
CA PHE A 150 -8.50 6.00 19.58
C PHE A 150 -8.53 7.30 20.39
N GLY A 151 -9.71 7.75 20.82
CA GLY A 151 -9.90 8.96 21.60
C GLY A 151 -9.51 10.24 20.85
N ARG A 152 -9.18 11.29 21.61
CA ARG A 152 -8.77 12.61 21.09
C ARG A 152 -7.55 12.54 20.15
N ARG A 153 -6.71 11.51 20.25
CA ARG A 153 -5.53 11.38 19.38
C ARG A 153 -5.88 11.16 17.93
N PHE A 154 -6.96 10.42 17.64
CA PHE A 154 -7.43 10.27 16.26
C PHE A 154 -7.78 11.63 15.64
N ILE A 155 -8.35 12.55 16.42
CA ILE A 155 -8.69 13.89 15.96
C ILE A 155 -7.44 14.68 15.54
N LEU A 156 -6.35 14.55 16.29
CA LEU A 156 -5.11 15.29 16.04
C LEU A 156 -4.23 14.66 14.94
N VAL A 157 -4.24 13.34 14.84
CA VAL A 157 -3.33 12.56 13.99
C VAL A 157 -3.91 12.31 12.61
N SER A 158 -5.23 12.13 12.53
CA SER A 158 -5.85 11.78 11.27
C SER A 158 -5.93 13.02 10.36
N ARG A 159 -5.32 12.92 9.18
CA ARG A 159 -5.66 13.82 8.05
C ARG A 159 -7.16 13.75 7.70
N PHE A 160 -7.88 12.73 8.21
CA PHE A 160 -9.33 12.56 8.14
C PHE A 160 -10.15 13.63 8.88
N LEU A 161 -9.50 14.51 9.65
CA LEU A 161 -10.14 15.72 10.17
C LEU A 161 -9.57 16.97 9.51
N SER A 162 -9.20 16.90 8.23
CA SER A 162 -8.94 18.10 7.43
C SER A 162 -10.17 19.04 7.42
N PRO A 163 -10.00 20.34 7.11
CA PRO A 163 -11.13 21.26 6.95
C PRO A 163 -12.28 20.70 6.09
N GLN A 164 -11.96 19.85 5.11
CA GLN A 164 -12.93 19.22 4.19
C GLN A 164 -13.98 18.37 4.92
N TYR A 165 -13.61 17.64 5.97
CA TYR A 165 -14.57 16.81 6.72
C TYR A 165 -15.45 17.64 7.65
N VAL A 166 -14.92 18.73 8.20
CA VAL A 166 -15.72 19.73 8.92
C VAL A 166 -16.74 20.35 7.96
N TYR A 167 -16.33 20.72 6.75
CA TYR A 167 -17.26 21.19 5.72
C TYR A 167 -18.31 20.14 5.37
N LEU A 168 -17.93 18.88 5.24
CA LEU A 168 -18.86 17.77 4.99
C LEU A 168 -19.86 17.57 6.14
N PHE A 169 -19.41 17.75 7.39
CA PHE A 169 -20.27 17.69 8.58
C PHE A 169 -21.31 18.79 8.57
N LEU A 170 -20.84 20.02 8.37
CA LEU A 170 -21.71 21.19 8.29
C LEU A 170 -22.69 21.06 7.12
N TYR A 171 -22.22 20.58 5.96
CA TYR A 171 -23.08 20.28 4.81
C TYR A 171 -24.16 19.23 5.13
N ALA A 172 -23.79 18.12 5.78
CA ALA A 172 -24.73 17.08 6.17
C ALA A 172 -25.79 17.59 7.15
N LEU A 173 -25.37 18.32 8.19
CA LEU A 173 -26.27 18.93 9.16
C LEU A 173 -27.28 19.85 8.48
N VAL A 174 -26.77 20.71 7.59
CA VAL A 174 -27.58 21.67 6.83
C VAL A 174 -28.53 20.97 5.87
N TYR A 175 -28.04 19.99 5.13
CA TYR A 175 -28.88 19.20 4.24
C TYR A 175 -30.04 18.58 5.03
N LEU A 176 -29.76 17.99 6.19
CA LEU A 176 -30.80 17.44 7.06
C LEU A 176 -31.79 18.51 7.50
N LEU A 177 -31.34 19.66 8.00
CA LEU A 177 -32.21 20.76 8.40
C LEU A 177 -33.12 21.25 7.26
N VAL A 178 -32.56 21.44 6.06
CA VAL A 178 -33.32 21.89 4.87
C VAL A 178 -34.31 20.81 4.42
N SER A 179 -33.93 19.53 4.50
CA SER A 179 -34.78 18.41 4.10
C SER A 179 -36.02 18.21 4.98
N GLN A 180 -35.98 18.66 6.25
CA GLN A 180 -37.12 18.62 7.18
C GLN A 180 -38.17 19.71 6.92
N ILE A 181 -37.86 20.71 6.10
CA ILE A 181 -38.80 21.79 5.77
C ILE A 181 -39.78 21.28 4.71
N GLN A 182 -40.95 20.82 5.15
CA GLN A 182 -41.97 20.20 4.28
C GLN A 182 -42.48 21.16 3.20
N GLU A 183 -42.49 22.47 3.47
CA GLU A 183 -42.93 23.51 2.55
C GLU A 183 -41.99 23.71 1.35
N PHE A 184 -40.75 23.25 1.45
CA PHE A 184 -39.78 23.40 0.37
C PHE A 184 -39.95 22.30 -0.66
N ASP A 185 -40.32 22.70 -1.87
CA ASP A 185 -40.22 21.83 -3.03
C ASP A 185 -38.74 21.49 -3.33
N TRP A 186 -38.54 20.56 -4.26
CA TRP A 186 -37.21 20.08 -4.62
C TRP A 186 -36.26 21.19 -5.07
N SER A 187 -36.77 22.20 -5.79
CA SER A 187 -35.98 23.33 -6.29
C SER A 187 -35.54 24.24 -5.15
N MET A 188 -36.46 24.55 -4.22
CA MET A 188 -36.19 25.36 -3.04
C MET A 188 -35.18 24.70 -2.12
N ARG A 189 -35.22 23.36 -1.96
CA ARG A 189 -34.23 22.61 -1.16
C ARG A 189 -32.82 22.78 -1.72
N ILE A 190 -32.64 22.69 -3.03
CA ILE A 190 -31.32 22.83 -3.66
C ILE A 190 -30.80 24.27 -3.54
N VAL A 191 -31.66 25.27 -3.77
CA VAL A 191 -31.31 26.67 -3.54
C VAL A 191 -30.91 26.90 -2.09
N GLY A 192 -31.66 26.32 -1.14
CA GLY A 192 -31.32 26.33 0.29
C GLY A 192 -29.94 25.73 0.57
N ILE A 193 -29.63 24.56 0.02
CA ILE A 193 -28.33 23.90 0.16
C ILE A 193 -27.20 24.78 -0.40
N ILE A 194 -27.39 25.41 -1.56
CA ILE A 194 -26.41 26.32 -2.18
C ILE A 194 -26.15 27.53 -1.29
N ILE A 195 -27.21 28.19 -0.82
CA ILE A 195 -27.12 29.37 0.06
C ILE A 195 -26.34 29.02 1.33
N VAL A 196 -26.70 27.91 1.98
CA VAL A 196 -26.08 27.57 3.24
C VAL A 196 -24.63 27.10 3.06
N ASN A 197 -24.29 26.43 1.97
CA ASN A 197 -22.88 26.19 1.60
C ASN A 197 -22.08 27.49 1.50
N GLY A 198 -22.70 28.54 0.93
CA GLY A 198 -22.13 29.89 0.92
C GLY A 198 -21.91 30.43 2.33
N ILE A 199 -22.92 30.33 3.20
CA ILE A 199 -22.81 30.77 4.61
C ILE A 199 -21.69 30.02 5.34
N ILE A 200 -21.60 28.70 5.20
CA ILE A 200 -20.53 27.90 5.79
C ILE A 200 -19.15 28.38 5.32
N TYR A 201 -19.00 28.66 4.02
CA TYR A 201 -17.76 29.21 3.49
C TYR A 201 -17.41 30.58 4.12
N LEU A 202 -18.39 31.48 4.22
CA LEU A 202 -18.20 32.81 4.83
C LEU A 202 -17.80 32.72 6.32
N LEU A 203 -18.32 31.74 7.05
CA LEU A 203 -18.04 31.53 8.48
C LEU A 203 -16.85 30.60 8.74
N SER A 204 -16.23 30.08 7.68
CA SER A 204 -15.23 29.02 7.81
C SER A 204 -13.98 29.41 8.62
N GLY A 205 -13.50 30.65 8.52
CA GLY A 205 -12.31 31.11 9.23
C GLY A 205 -12.43 30.92 10.76
N PRO A 206 -13.41 31.56 11.41
CA PRO A 206 -13.66 31.37 12.85
C PRO A 206 -13.99 29.92 13.24
N ILE A 207 -14.84 29.24 12.46
CA ILE A 207 -15.27 27.86 12.76
C ILE A 207 -14.07 26.91 12.78
N LEU A 208 -13.22 26.95 11.76
CA LEU A 208 -12.05 26.09 11.68
C LEU A 208 -11.03 26.45 12.77
N THR A 209 -10.83 27.74 13.06
CA THR A 209 -9.97 28.18 14.17
C THR A 209 -10.40 27.55 15.50
N PHE A 210 -11.70 27.54 15.79
CA PHE A 210 -12.25 26.92 16.99
C PHE A 210 -12.11 25.40 17.01
N ILE A 211 -12.53 24.71 15.93
CA ILE A 211 -12.55 23.24 15.87
C ILE A 211 -11.15 22.64 15.98
N PHE A 212 -10.17 23.25 15.31
CA PHE A 212 -8.77 22.80 15.37
C PHE A 212 -8.02 23.28 16.61
N GLY A 213 -8.60 24.19 17.41
CA GLY A 213 -7.93 24.78 18.57
C GLY A 213 -6.68 25.57 18.17
N ILE A 214 -6.75 26.30 17.05
CA ILE A 214 -5.62 27.06 16.49
C ILE A 214 -5.33 28.24 17.41
N LYS A 215 -4.10 28.31 17.91
CA LYS A 215 -3.61 29.43 18.71
C LYS A 215 -2.82 30.39 17.84
N THR A 216 -2.79 31.67 18.20
CA THR A 216 -1.95 32.67 17.53
C THR A 216 -0.49 32.30 17.68
N LEU A 217 0.29 32.39 16.60
CA LEU A 217 1.72 32.14 16.62
C LEU A 217 2.47 33.43 17.02
N GLU A 218 3.36 33.32 18.00
CA GLU A 218 4.17 34.45 18.52
C GLU A 218 5.66 34.34 18.15
N ASP A 219 6.07 33.29 17.45
CA ASP A 219 7.47 33.08 17.07
C ASP A 219 7.93 34.10 16.02
N GLU A 220 8.79 35.05 16.44
CA GLU A 220 9.35 36.11 15.59
C GLU A 220 10.07 35.58 14.34
N ARG A 221 10.73 34.41 14.42
CA ARG A 221 11.42 33.81 13.27
C ARG A 221 10.41 33.49 12.18
N VAL A 222 9.34 32.78 12.55
CA VAL A 222 8.31 32.37 11.60
C VAL A 222 7.53 33.57 11.08
N LEU A 223 7.21 34.54 11.93
CA LEU A 223 6.51 35.76 11.52
C LEU A 223 7.33 36.56 10.47
N ARG A 224 8.65 36.71 10.67
CA ARG A 224 9.52 37.36 9.67
C ARG A 224 9.53 36.64 8.32
N LEU A 225 9.64 35.30 8.33
CA LEU A 225 9.61 34.50 7.10
C LEU A 225 8.23 34.60 6.42
N MET A 226 7.16 34.62 7.20
CA MET A 226 5.80 34.81 6.70
C MET A 226 5.63 36.18 6.04
N ASP A 227 6.17 37.25 6.61
CA ASP A 227 6.13 38.59 6.02
C ASP A 227 6.85 38.62 4.66
N GLU A 228 8.03 38.01 4.56
CA GLU A 228 8.76 37.89 3.30
C GLU A 228 7.94 37.14 2.22
N VAL A 229 7.31 36.03 2.60
CA VAL A 229 6.48 35.24 1.67
C VAL A 229 5.22 36.02 1.27
N GLN A 230 4.56 36.70 2.21
CA GLN A 230 3.38 37.52 1.93
C GLN A 230 3.70 38.63 0.93
N GLU A 231 4.85 39.29 1.05
CA GLU A 231 5.31 40.33 0.13
C GLU A 231 5.54 39.77 -1.29
N LYS A 232 6.29 38.66 -1.39
CA LYS A 232 6.60 38.03 -2.69
C LYS A 232 5.36 37.45 -3.38
N VAL A 233 4.50 36.76 -2.64
CA VAL A 233 3.26 36.17 -3.18
C VAL A 233 2.20 37.24 -3.44
N LYS A 234 2.26 38.37 -2.72
CA LYS A 234 1.31 39.49 -2.72
C LYS A 234 -0.06 39.09 -2.17
N THR A 235 -0.04 38.36 -1.05
CA THR A 235 -1.25 37.86 -0.37
C THR A 235 -1.11 38.06 1.13
N PRO A 236 -1.68 39.14 1.70
CA PRO A 236 -1.66 39.34 3.14
C PRO A 236 -2.62 38.37 3.84
N VAL A 237 -2.16 37.72 4.91
CA VAL A 237 -2.98 36.87 5.79
C VAL A 237 -3.33 37.60 7.07
N LYS A 238 -4.55 37.43 7.57
CA LYS A 238 -5.02 38.11 8.78
C LYS A 238 -4.56 37.43 10.07
N HIS A 239 -4.44 36.10 10.04
CA HIS A 239 -4.10 35.31 11.21
C HIS A 239 -3.12 34.21 10.82
N ILE A 240 -2.02 34.14 11.57
CA ILE A 240 -1.01 33.09 11.50
C ILE A 240 -1.11 32.29 12.79
N GLY A 241 -1.42 31.01 12.65
CA GLY A 241 -1.75 30.13 13.76
C GLY A 241 -0.82 28.93 13.90
N PHE A 242 -0.90 28.29 15.06
CA PHE A 242 -0.14 27.11 15.43
C PHE A 242 -1.01 26.10 16.19
N VAL A 243 -0.78 24.82 15.91
CA VAL A 243 -1.38 23.68 16.63
C VAL A 243 -0.28 22.68 16.96
N SER A 244 -0.09 22.40 18.25
CA SER A 244 0.86 21.37 18.70
C SER A 244 0.25 19.98 18.50
N ALA A 245 0.78 19.21 17.55
CA ALA A 245 0.35 17.83 17.27
C ALA A 245 1.49 17.00 16.66
N PRO A 246 1.47 15.66 16.82
CA PRO A 246 2.51 14.76 16.34
C PRO A 246 2.43 14.48 14.84
N ILE A 247 2.15 15.51 14.05
CA ILE A 247 2.14 15.47 12.59
C ILE A 247 2.81 16.72 12.06
N VAL A 248 3.44 16.63 10.89
CA VAL A 248 4.00 17.80 10.20
C VAL A 248 3.05 18.17 9.07
N ASN A 249 2.40 19.33 9.20
CA ASN A 249 1.47 19.85 8.19
C ASN A 249 1.35 21.38 8.28
N ALA A 250 0.87 22.01 7.22
CA ALA A 250 0.35 23.36 7.26
C ALA A 250 -0.84 23.46 6.29
N PHE A 251 -1.73 24.42 6.53
CA PHE A 251 -2.82 24.66 5.59
C PHE A 251 -3.31 26.10 5.66
N ALA A 252 -3.67 26.66 4.50
CA ALA A 252 -4.41 27.89 4.40
C ALA A 252 -5.93 27.65 4.45
N TYR A 253 -6.67 28.56 5.09
CA TYR A 253 -8.12 28.43 5.26
C TYR A 253 -8.81 29.79 5.42
N GLY A 254 -10.15 29.74 5.43
CA GLY A 254 -11.01 30.92 5.54
C GLY A 254 -11.49 31.46 4.18
N PRO A 255 -12.46 32.40 4.22
CA PRO A 255 -12.99 33.02 3.02
C PRO A 255 -12.03 34.07 2.45
N TRP A 256 -12.30 34.56 1.23
CA TRP A 256 -11.42 35.50 0.52
C TRP A 256 -11.14 36.80 1.28
N PHE A 257 -11.96 37.19 2.26
CA PHE A 257 -11.80 38.39 3.08
C PHE A 257 -11.27 38.10 4.49
N ASP A 258 -11.15 36.84 4.90
CA ASP A 258 -10.63 36.41 6.21
C ASP A 258 -9.66 35.25 6.00
N GLN A 259 -8.58 35.54 5.29
CA GLN A 259 -7.56 34.57 4.92
C GLN A 259 -6.65 34.27 6.11
N ARG A 260 -6.48 32.99 6.43
CA ARG A 260 -5.72 32.50 7.60
C ARG A 260 -4.79 31.36 7.17
N ILE A 261 -3.74 31.14 7.96
CA ILE A 261 -2.84 29.99 7.80
C ILE A 261 -2.55 29.38 9.17
N ALA A 262 -2.42 28.05 9.24
CA ALA A 262 -2.02 27.36 10.45
C ALA A 262 -0.92 26.33 10.18
N PHE A 263 0.09 26.33 11.06
CA PHE A 263 1.14 25.31 11.12
C PHE A 263 0.77 24.26 12.17
N ILE A 264 0.88 22.99 11.80
CA ILE A 264 0.65 21.86 12.71
C ILE A 264 1.96 21.10 12.81
N VAL A 265 2.58 21.13 13.99
CA VAL A 265 3.80 20.38 14.31
C VAL A 265 3.97 20.27 15.82
N ASN A 266 4.75 19.29 16.31
CA ASN A 266 4.99 19.12 17.74
C ASN A 266 5.63 20.38 18.32
N ASP A 267 6.76 20.78 17.72
CA ASP A 267 7.49 22.00 18.01
C ASP A 267 7.67 22.79 16.71
N ILE A 268 7.41 24.09 16.73
CA ILE A 268 7.58 24.97 15.56
C ILE A 268 9.05 24.99 15.05
N ASN A 269 10.01 24.67 15.93
CA ASN A 269 11.42 24.54 15.59
C ASN A 269 11.74 23.31 14.73
N ASP A 270 10.84 22.33 14.66
CA ASP A 270 11.00 21.18 13.76
C ASP A 270 10.90 21.59 12.27
N PHE A 271 10.29 22.75 12.00
CA PHE A 271 10.31 23.38 10.67
C PHE A 271 11.55 24.25 10.50
N LYS A 272 12.36 23.91 9.49
CA LYS A 272 13.47 24.75 9.05
C LYS A 272 12.96 25.94 8.22
N ASP A 273 13.72 27.03 8.20
CA ASP A 273 13.33 28.26 7.50
C ASP A 273 12.98 28.00 6.03
N GLU A 274 13.81 27.22 5.31
CA GLU A 274 13.54 26.80 3.93
C GLU A 274 12.19 26.09 3.79
N GLU A 275 11.80 25.25 4.76
CA GLU A 275 10.53 24.51 4.70
C GLU A 275 9.34 25.43 4.89
N ILE A 276 9.47 26.39 5.82
CA ILE A 276 8.44 27.41 6.06
C ILE A 276 8.25 28.24 4.80
N LEU A 277 9.33 28.71 4.18
CA LEU A 277 9.28 29.51 2.94
C LEU A 277 8.56 28.75 1.82
N GLY A 278 8.93 27.49 1.57
CA GLY A 278 8.32 26.67 0.53
C GLY A 278 6.85 26.34 0.79
N ILE A 279 6.51 25.88 2.00
CA ILE A 279 5.14 25.50 2.37
C ILE A 279 4.24 26.72 2.43
N ALA A 280 4.66 27.79 3.10
CA ALA A 280 3.87 29.02 3.21
C ALA A 280 3.61 29.63 1.84
N ALA A 281 4.61 29.67 0.95
CA ALA A 281 4.41 30.19 -0.40
C ALA A 281 3.37 29.39 -1.19
N HIS A 282 3.36 28.08 -1.04
CA HIS A 282 2.37 27.19 -1.63
C HIS A 282 0.97 27.46 -1.08
N GLU A 283 0.81 27.49 0.25
CA GLU A 283 -0.48 27.75 0.91
C GLU A 283 -1.01 29.16 0.59
N LEU A 284 -0.16 30.19 0.55
CA LEU A 284 -0.55 31.54 0.17
C LEU A 284 -0.89 31.65 -1.32
N ALA A 285 -0.32 30.80 -2.18
CA ALA A 285 -0.73 30.72 -3.57
C ALA A 285 -2.17 30.18 -3.70
N HIS A 286 -2.60 29.23 -2.85
CA HIS A 286 -4.00 28.81 -2.80
C HIS A 286 -4.94 29.98 -2.46
N LEU A 287 -4.55 30.82 -1.50
CA LEU A 287 -5.29 32.01 -1.11
C LEU A 287 -5.32 33.06 -2.22
N LYS A 288 -4.19 33.31 -2.89
CA LYS A 288 -4.04 34.25 -4.01
C LYS A 288 -5.03 33.97 -5.14
N HIS A 289 -5.09 32.70 -5.54
CA HIS A 289 -5.94 32.24 -6.64
C HIS A 289 -7.36 31.88 -6.19
N LYS A 290 -7.69 32.08 -4.91
CA LYS A 290 -9.01 31.84 -4.32
C LYS A 290 -9.51 30.42 -4.58
N HIS A 291 -8.63 29.42 -4.49
CA HIS A 291 -8.96 28.04 -4.85
C HIS A 291 -10.14 27.49 -4.04
N THR A 292 -10.26 27.87 -2.76
CA THR A 292 -11.41 27.49 -1.90
C THR A 292 -12.74 28.04 -2.41
N LEU A 293 -12.76 29.28 -2.90
CA LEU A 293 -13.95 29.91 -3.49
C LEU A 293 -14.29 29.27 -4.86
N LEU A 294 -13.28 28.97 -5.67
CA LEU A 294 -13.50 28.30 -6.95
C LEU A 294 -14.06 26.88 -6.75
N LEU A 295 -13.58 26.14 -5.75
CA LEU A 295 -14.13 24.84 -5.38
C LEU A 295 -15.59 24.93 -4.92
N LEU A 296 -15.96 25.98 -4.19
CA LEU A 296 -17.36 26.24 -3.84
C LEU A 296 -18.23 26.39 -5.09
N PHE A 297 -17.79 27.20 -6.06
CA PHE A 297 -18.53 27.39 -7.31
C PHE A 297 -18.60 26.12 -8.18
N ILE A 298 -17.54 25.33 -8.22
CA ILE A 298 -17.55 24.02 -8.89
C ILE A 298 -18.57 23.09 -8.21
N GLY A 299 -18.61 23.07 -6.87
CA GLY A 299 -19.58 22.30 -6.10
C GLY A 299 -21.02 22.75 -6.35
N TRP A 300 -21.28 24.05 -6.39
CA TRP A 300 -22.61 24.58 -6.78
C TRP A 300 -22.97 24.21 -8.21
N GLY A 301 -22.03 24.30 -9.15
CA GLY A 301 -22.22 23.87 -10.53
C GLY A 301 -22.59 22.39 -10.63
N ASP A 302 -21.91 21.51 -9.88
CA ASP A 302 -22.25 20.09 -9.81
C ASP A 302 -23.68 19.86 -9.32
N GLN A 303 -24.07 20.51 -8.22
CA GLN A 303 -25.42 20.39 -7.67
C GLN A 303 -26.50 20.86 -8.65
N ILE A 304 -26.27 21.99 -9.32
CA ILE A 304 -27.18 22.54 -10.34
C ILE A 304 -27.27 21.61 -11.55
N ILE A 305 -26.14 21.09 -12.06
CA ILE A 305 -26.13 20.17 -13.20
C ILE A 305 -26.88 18.89 -12.85
N ARG A 306 -26.64 18.31 -11.68
CA ARG A 306 -27.35 17.10 -11.20
C ARG A 306 -28.85 17.35 -11.14
N PHE A 307 -29.26 18.49 -10.60
CA PHE A 307 -30.67 18.90 -10.57
C PHE A 307 -31.30 19.01 -11.97
N LEU A 308 -30.63 19.68 -12.91
CA LEU A 308 -31.12 19.88 -14.27
C LEU A 308 -31.19 18.57 -15.06
N VAL A 309 -30.21 17.69 -14.88
CA VAL A 309 -30.14 16.38 -15.54
C VAL A 309 -31.12 15.39 -14.91
N GLY A 310 -31.46 15.55 -13.62
CA GLY A 310 -32.30 14.63 -12.86
C GLY A 310 -31.50 13.53 -12.14
N ILE A 311 -30.23 13.78 -11.82
CA ILE A 311 -29.39 12.93 -10.97
C ILE A 311 -29.62 13.33 -9.51
N PRO A 312 -29.74 12.39 -8.55
CA PRO A 312 -29.76 12.72 -7.13
C PRO A 312 -28.52 13.55 -6.76
N VAL A 313 -28.76 14.67 -6.08
CA VAL A 313 -27.73 15.62 -5.67
C VAL A 313 -26.89 15.03 -4.55
N SER A 314 -27.50 14.22 -3.68
CA SER A 314 -26.88 13.73 -2.46
C SER A 314 -27.36 12.33 -2.10
N ILE A 315 -26.54 11.57 -1.38
CA ILE A 315 -26.97 10.28 -0.83
C ILE A 315 -28.10 10.44 0.20
N TYR A 316 -28.17 11.62 0.84
CA TYR A 316 -29.24 11.97 1.76
C TYR A 316 -30.61 12.08 1.05
N ASP A 317 -30.66 12.19 -0.28
CA ASP A 317 -31.92 12.17 -1.05
C ASP A 317 -32.64 10.81 -0.87
N PHE A 318 -31.87 9.72 -0.77
CA PHE A 318 -32.38 8.37 -0.52
C PHE A 318 -32.91 8.24 0.92
N ALA A 319 -32.21 8.85 1.90
CA ALA A 319 -32.67 8.90 3.30
C ALA A 319 -33.99 9.67 3.46
N ALA A 320 -34.18 10.73 2.65
CA ALA A 320 -35.39 11.53 2.64
C ALA A 320 -36.55 10.90 1.85
N GLY A 321 -36.38 9.71 1.23
CA GLY A 321 -37.43 9.01 0.46
C GLY A 321 -37.66 9.52 -0.95
N ILE A 322 -36.79 10.41 -1.44
CA ILE A 322 -36.99 11.17 -2.69
C ILE A 322 -36.65 10.34 -3.95
N GLU A 323 -36.38 9.04 -3.79
CA GLU A 323 -35.87 8.11 -4.82
C GLU A 323 -36.70 8.02 -6.11
N ASP A 324 -38.01 8.34 -6.07
CA ASP A 324 -38.91 8.25 -7.23
C ASP A 324 -39.21 9.60 -7.88
N VAL A 325 -38.68 10.72 -7.36
CA VAL A 325 -38.88 12.05 -7.93
C VAL A 325 -37.69 12.36 -8.84
N VAL A 326 -37.60 11.68 -9.98
CA VAL A 326 -36.85 12.25 -11.09
C VAL A 326 -37.58 13.54 -11.44
N ASN A 327 -36.90 14.69 -11.32
CA ASN A 327 -37.48 16.00 -11.64
C ASN A 327 -38.25 15.86 -12.97
N PRO A 328 -39.58 16.01 -13.00
CA PRO A 328 -40.39 15.75 -14.19
C PRO A 328 -40.01 16.66 -15.37
N ASN A 329 -39.33 17.77 -15.07
CA ASN A 329 -38.77 18.71 -16.04
C ASN A 329 -37.27 18.47 -16.32
N SER A 330 -36.71 17.34 -15.89
CA SER A 330 -35.29 17.02 -16.10
C SER A 330 -34.98 16.76 -17.56
N LEU A 331 -33.74 17.08 -17.95
CA LEU A 331 -33.26 16.83 -19.31
C LEU A 331 -33.38 15.35 -19.70
N LEU A 332 -33.10 14.40 -18.78
CA LEU A 332 -33.21 12.97 -19.07
C LEU A 332 -34.64 12.56 -19.42
N ILE A 333 -35.64 13.01 -18.64
CA ILE A 333 -37.05 12.76 -18.93
C ILE A 333 -37.47 13.42 -20.24
N MET A 334 -37.04 14.67 -20.47
CA MET A 334 -37.35 15.41 -21.70
C MET A 334 -36.75 14.75 -22.95
N LEU A 335 -35.63 14.05 -22.81
CA LEU A 335 -35.00 13.24 -23.85
C LEU A 335 -35.56 11.80 -23.94
N GLY A 336 -36.60 11.46 -23.17
CA GLY A 336 -37.27 10.16 -23.19
C GLY A 336 -36.59 9.07 -22.35
N PHE A 337 -35.57 9.40 -21.55
CA PHE A 337 -34.92 8.45 -20.64
C PHE A 337 -35.61 8.46 -19.27
N ASN A 338 -36.33 7.38 -18.96
CA ASN A 338 -36.87 7.15 -17.62
C ASN A 338 -35.90 6.28 -16.80
N ILE A 339 -34.87 6.91 -16.23
CA ILE A 339 -33.88 6.23 -15.38
C ILE A 339 -34.40 6.20 -13.95
N ARG A 340 -34.62 4.99 -13.42
CA ARG A 340 -34.91 4.81 -12.00
C ARG A 340 -33.61 4.74 -11.20
N TRP A 341 -33.33 5.77 -10.42
CA TRP A 341 -32.13 5.83 -9.58
C TRP A 341 -32.24 4.83 -8.44
N ASN A 342 -31.25 3.95 -8.36
CA ASN A 342 -31.00 3.16 -7.15
C ASN A 342 -29.64 3.54 -6.58
N ILE A 343 -29.40 3.12 -5.33
CA ILE A 343 -28.17 3.40 -4.60
C ILE A 343 -26.92 2.95 -5.39
N THR A 344 -26.98 1.78 -6.03
CA THR A 344 -25.88 1.23 -6.82
C THR A 344 -25.50 2.13 -8.00
N LEU A 345 -26.49 2.55 -8.80
CA LEU A 345 -26.28 3.44 -9.93
C LEU A 345 -25.79 4.82 -9.48
N TYR A 346 -26.33 5.33 -8.37
CA TYR A 346 -25.86 6.57 -7.75
C TYR A 346 -24.37 6.49 -7.41
N TYR A 347 -23.89 5.43 -6.74
CA TYR A 347 -22.48 5.29 -6.41
C TYR A 347 -21.58 5.20 -7.65
N ILE A 348 -21.97 4.44 -8.69
CA ILE A 348 -21.20 4.33 -9.93
C ILE A 348 -21.04 5.70 -10.58
N VAL A 349 -22.14 6.45 -10.72
CA VAL A 349 -22.12 7.80 -11.30
C VAL A 349 -21.29 8.76 -10.44
N ASN A 350 -21.40 8.67 -9.11
CA ASN A 350 -20.61 9.51 -8.21
C ASN A 350 -19.11 9.21 -8.25
N ILE A 351 -18.69 7.96 -8.44
CA ILE A 351 -17.26 7.63 -8.63
C ILE A 351 -16.73 8.30 -9.90
N ILE A 352 -17.51 8.30 -10.98
CA ILE A 352 -17.14 8.94 -12.25
C ILE A 352 -17.06 10.46 -12.08
N ILE A 353 -18.07 11.07 -11.46
CA ILE A 353 -18.08 12.52 -11.20
C ILE A 353 -16.94 12.90 -10.27
N PHE A 354 -16.71 12.14 -9.19
CA PHE A 354 -15.59 12.37 -8.28
C PHE A 354 -14.24 12.29 -9.00
N ALA A 355 -14.02 11.27 -9.83
CA ALA A 355 -12.80 11.16 -10.63
C ALA A 355 -12.58 12.36 -11.56
N PHE A 356 -13.66 12.94 -12.10
CA PHE A 356 -13.61 14.19 -12.85
C PHE A 356 -13.32 15.40 -11.97
N MET A 357 -13.98 15.53 -10.81
CA MET A 357 -13.78 16.64 -9.87
C MET A 357 -12.36 16.72 -9.32
N VAL A 358 -11.74 15.57 -9.06
CA VAL A 358 -10.34 15.46 -8.62
C VAL A 358 -9.37 16.11 -9.62
N VAL A 359 -9.71 16.16 -10.91
CA VAL A 359 -8.87 16.85 -11.91
C VAL A 359 -8.75 18.34 -11.62
N PHE A 360 -9.84 19.01 -11.21
CA PHE A 360 -9.80 20.44 -10.85
C PHE A 360 -8.97 20.70 -9.61
N ILE A 361 -9.09 19.85 -8.59
CA ILE A 361 -8.28 19.94 -7.37
C ILE A 361 -6.79 19.87 -7.74
N ARG A 362 -6.40 18.94 -8.61
CA ARG A 362 -5.02 18.83 -9.08
C ARG A 362 -4.55 19.99 -9.94
N MET A 363 -5.46 20.61 -10.68
CA MET A 363 -5.13 21.84 -11.43
C MET A 363 -4.82 22.99 -10.47
N PHE A 364 -5.57 23.11 -9.37
CA PHE A 364 -5.31 24.10 -8.31
C PHE A 364 -3.99 23.84 -7.58
N GLU A 365 -3.68 22.57 -7.25
CA GLU A 365 -2.37 22.18 -6.72
C GLU A 365 -1.22 22.57 -7.67
N ALA A 366 -1.37 22.24 -8.96
CA ALA A 366 -0.38 22.58 -9.97
C ALA A 366 -0.22 24.10 -10.18
N GLN A 367 -1.29 24.87 -10.00
CA GLN A 367 -1.27 26.33 -10.05
C GLN A 367 -0.58 26.94 -8.82
N ALA A 368 -0.78 26.36 -7.64
CA ALA A 368 -0.09 26.76 -6.42
C ALA A 368 1.41 26.43 -6.48
N ASP A 369 1.77 25.22 -6.92
CA ASP A 369 3.17 24.83 -7.19
C ASP A 369 3.85 25.80 -8.16
N ARG A 370 3.18 26.13 -9.27
CA ARG A 370 3.70 27.08 -10.26
C ARG A 370 3.94 28.47 -9.67
N THR A 371 3.00 28.98 -8.90
CA THR A 371 3.14 30.30 -8.25
C THR A 371 4.32 30.30 -7.28
N THR A 372 4.50 29.20 -6.54
CA THR A 372 5.63 29.02 -5.61
C THR A 372 6.97 29.04 -6.33
N ILE A 373 7.05 28.42 -7.50
CA ILE A 373 8.24 28.46 -8.37
C ILE A 373 8.48 29.88 -8.89
N GLU A 374 7.43 30.57 -9.35
CA GLU A 374 7.51 31.94 -9.89
C GLU A 374 7.98 32.98 -8.85
N VAL A 375 7.68 32.78 -7.57
CA VAL A 375 8.17 33.65 -6.48
C VAL A 375 9.55 33.25 -5.95
N GLY A 376 10.15 32.17 -6.47
CA GLY A 376 11.51 31.75 -6.16
C GLY A 376 11.66 30.69 -5.06
N TYR A 377 10.58 30.08 -4.57
CA TYR A 377 10.61 29.07 -3.49
C TYR A 377 10.35 27.64 -3.96
N GLY A 378 10.58 27.36 -5.25
CA GLY A 378 10.31 26.03 -5.82
C GLY A 378 11.20 24.94 -5.19
N THR A 379 12.48 25.19 -5.03
CA THR A 379 13.44 24.24 -4.45
C THR A 379 13.10 23.89 -3.00
N GLU A 380 12.76 24.90 -2.22
CA GLU A 380 12.32 24.87 -0.83
C GLU A 380 11.07 24.00 -0.68
N LEU A 381 10.07 24.23 -1.54
CA LEU A 381 8.87 23.39 -1.59
C LEU A 381 9.22 21.93 -1.93
N GLY A 382 10.09 21.69 -2.90
CA GLY A 382 10.53 20.34 -3.27
C GLY A 382 11.21 19.60 -2.10
N LYS A 383 12.08 20.29 -1.35
CA LYS A 383 12.73 19.76 -0.15
C LYS A 383 11.72 19.47 0.97
N ALA A 384 10.76 20.36 1.18
CA ALA A 384 9.72 20.19 2.19
C ALA A 384 8.79 19.01 1.88
N LEU A 385 8.35 18.88 0.62
CA LEU A 385 7.56 17.74 0.14
C LEU A 385 8.27 16.41 0.37
N TYR A 386 9.58 16.36 0.13
CA TYR A 386 10.37 15.16 0.40
C TYR A 386 10.42 14.80 1.90
N LYS A 387 10.67 15.76 2.78
CA LYS A 387 10.64 15.52 4.24
C LYS A 387 9.27 15.04 4.71
N LEU A 388 8.18 15.62 4.17
CA LEU A 388 6.82 15.17 4.45
C LEU A 388 6.61 13.70 4.04
N GLU A 389 7.05 13.28 2.86
CA GLU A 389 6.99 11.87 2.45
C GLU A 389 7.78 10.96 3.39
N GLY A 390 8.98 11.37 3.81
CA GLY A 390 9.76 10.67 4.84
C GLY A 390 9.01 10.54 6.17
N PHE A 391 8.30 11.59 6.58
CA PHE A 391 7.48 11.58 7.80
C PHE A 391 6.29 10.62 7.70
N TYR A 392 5.64 10.52 6.54
CA TYR A 392 4.48 9.66 6.32
C TYR A 392 4.81 8.24 5.81
N GLN A 393 6.09 7.92 5.61
CA GLN A 393 6.55 6.62 5.13
C GLN A 393 5.96 5.44 5.96
N GLY A 394 5.42 4.43 5.28
CA GLY A 394 4.76 3.25 5.88
C GLY A 394 3.58 2.74 5.03
N ILE A 395 2.97 1.60 5.40
CA ILE A 395 1.92 0.92 4.60
C ILE A 395 0.69 1.81 4.34
N ALA A 396 0.37 2.72 5.26
CA ALA A 396 -0.75 3.66 5.11
C ALA A 396 -0.34 5.08 4.64
N GLY A 397 0.95 5.30 4.34
CA GLY A 397 1.48 6.59 3.89
C GLY A 397 0.82 7.11 2.62
N GLU A 398 0.46 6.21 1.69
CA GLU A 398 -0.25 6.56 0.44
C GLU A 398 -1.69 7.07 0.69
N ILE A 399 -2.29 6.73 1.82
CA ILE A 399 -3.61 7.22 2.27
C ILE A 399 -3.43 8.42 3.23
N GLY A 400 -2.18 8.88 3.44
CA GLY A 400 -1.86 10.01 4.30
C GLY A 400 -1.97 9.70 5.79
N MET A 401 -1.88 8.43 6.17
CA MET A 401 -1.99 7.99 7.56
C MET A 401 -0.75 7.18 7.91
N ASN A 402 -0.08 7.47 9.01
CA ASN A 402 0.90 6.55 9.57
C ASN A 402 0.30 5.91 10.82
N ALA A 403 0.13 4.58 10.80
CA ALA A 403 -0.46 3.83 11.90
C ALA A 403 0.29 4.03 13.23
N GLN A 404 1.60 4.30 13.19
CA GLN A 404 2.40 4.62 14.37
C GLN A 404 1.90 5.88 15.08
N LEU A 405 1.36 6.86 14.35
CA LEU A 405 0.87 8.10 14.95
C LEU A 405 -0.35 7.86 15.85
N LEU A 406 -1.06 6.74 15.66
CA LEU A 406 -2.12 6.31 16.58
C LEU A 406 -1.59 5.52 17.79
N THR A 407 -0.29 5.23 17.83
CA THR A 407 0.39 4.57 18.97
C THR A 407 1.07 5.59 19.89
N ASN A 408 1.59 5.10 21.02
CA ASN A 408 2.48 5.87 21.90
C ASN A 408 3.96 5.84 21.45
N LYS A 409 4.29 5.10 20.37
CA LYS A 409 5.68 4.93 19.94
C LYS A 409 6.18 6.24 19.33
N GLN A 410 7.16 6.84 19.98
CA GLN A 410 8.00 7.86 19.34
C GLN A 410 9.01 7.15 18.45
N ARG A 411 9.33 7.75 17.31
CA ARG A 411 10.34 7.20 16.40
C ARG A 411 11.72 7.37 17.00
N THR A 412 12.58 6.38 16.81
CA THR A 412 14.00 6.58 17.11
C THR A 412 14.67 7.38 15.99
N LEU A 413 15.79 8.02 16.32
CA LEU A 413 16.54 8.81 15.35
C LEU A 413 17.05 7.96 14.17
N ALA A 414 17.38 6.67 14.40
CA ALA A 414 17.71 5.73 13.34
C ALA A 414 16.52 5.40 12.42
N GLU A 415 15.31 5.32 12.97
CA GLU A 415 14.09 5.11 12.18
C GLU A 415 13.80 6.31 11.28
N GLU A 416 13.92 7.54 11.79
CA GLU A 416 13.71 8.77 11.01
C GLU A 416 14.70 8.90 9.86
N LYS A 417 16.00 8.68 10.13
CA LYS A 417 17.06 8.63 9.13
C LYS A 417 16.76 7.64 8.02
N ARG A 418 16.28 6.45 8.39
CA ARG A 418 15.93 5.39 7.44
C ARG A 418 14.71 5.77 6.61
N PHE A 419 13.62 6.22 7.23
CA PHE A 419 12.36 6.53 6.53
C PHE A 419 12.52 7.62 5.49
N MET A 420 13.30 8.64 5.81
CA MET A 420 13.61 9.68 4.84
C MET A 420 14.39 9.11 3.64
N GLY A 421 15.35 8.21 3.85
CA GLY A 421 16.07 7.55 2.75
C GLY A 421 15.22 6.57 1.95
N ASP A 422 14.32 5.83 2.61
CA ASP A 422 13.35 4.93 1.96
C ASP A 422 12.34 5.72 1.11
N ALA A 423 11.87 6.87 1.62
CA ALA A 423 11.00 7.78 0.86
C ALA A 423 11.70 8.31 -0.40
N ALA A 424 13.00 8.64 -0.34
CA ALA A 424 13.76 9.05 -1.54
C ALA A 424 13.77 7.95 -2.60
N ASN A 425 14.01 6.70 -2.15
CA ASN A 425 13.97 5.54 -3.02
C ASN A 425 12.59 5.31 -3.65
N GLU A 426 11.53 5.45 -2.87
CA GLU A 426 10.16 5.27 -3.34
C GLU A 426 9.74 6.35 -4.34
N LEU A 427 10.03 7.62 -4.03
CA LEU A 427 9.75 8.76 -4.91
C LEU A 427 10.49 8.63 -6.24
N HIS A 428 11.77 8.25 -6.23
CA HIS A 428 12.53 8.01 -7.44
C HIS A 428 11.98 6.81 -8.25
N ASN A 429 11.59 5.73 -7.59
CA ASN A 429 10.96 4.59 -8.28
C ASN A 429 9.63 4.99 -8.94
N LYS A 430 8.81 5.81 -8.27
CA LYS A 430 7.56 6.39 -8.82
C LYS A 430 7.85 7.24 -10.06
N LEU A 431 8.93 8.05 -10.04
CA LEU A 431 9.41 8.81 -11.21
C LEU A 431 9.80 7.90 -12.39
N MET A 432 10.56 6.82 -12.13
CA MET A 432 11.16 6.00 -13.19
C MET A 432 10.22 4.97 -13.84
N ASN A 433 9.32 4.34 -13.06
CA ASN A 433 8.51 3.21 -13.54
C ASN A 433 6.99 3.33 -13.29
N ALA A 434 6.52 4.36 -12.58
CA ALA A 434 5.10 4.70 -12.35
C ALA A 434 4.13 3.49 -12.42
N PRO A 435 4.05 2.65 -11.37
CA PRO A 435 3.27 1.40 -11.42
C PRO A 435 1.80 1.67 -11.70
N ARG A 436 1.18 0.88 -12.59
CA ARG A 436 -0.23 1.09 -13.02
C ARG A 436 -1.21 1.01 -11.86
N TYR A 437 -0.98 0.10 -10.92
CA TYR A 437 -1.83 -0.04 -9.74
C TYR A 437 -1.77 1.22 -8.86
N GLY A 438 -0.58 1.72 -8.54
CA GLY A 438 -0.42 2.96 -7.77
C GLY A 438 -1.03 4.18 -8.49
N LEU A 439 -0.94 4.23 -9.82
CA LEU A 439 -1.62 5.27 -10.62
C LEU A 439 -3.15 5.16 -10.57
N PHE A 440 -3.68 3.94 -10.58
CA PHE A 440 -5.12 3.71 -10.45
C PHE A 440 -5.63 4.10 -9.07
N MET A 441 -4.93 3.72 -7.99
CA MET A 441 -5.22 4.19 -6.64
C MET A 441 -5.13 5.70 -6.53
N ASN A 442 -4.20 6.33 -7.27
CA ASN A 442 -4.14 7.78 -7.28
C ASN A 442 -5.39 8.41 -7.89
N LEU A 443 -6.23 7.75 -8.72
CA LEU A 443 -7.45 8.37 -9.28
C LEU A 443 -8.42 8.91 -8.22
N ILE A 444 -8.37 8.36 -7.00
CA ILE A 444 -9.22 8.77 -5.88
C ILE A 444 -8.51 9.69 -4.87
N VAL A 445 -7.23 10.03 -5.12
CA VAL A 445 -6.42 10.91 -4.25
C VAL A 445 -6.47 12.35 -4.78
N SER A 446 -6.73 13.30 -3.89
CA SER A 446 -6.86 14.73 -4.20
C SER A 446 -5.56 15.36 -4.71
N HIS A 447 -4.42 15.00 -4.12
CA HIS A 447 -3.12 15.53 -4.51
C HIS A 447 -2.45 14.71 -5.61
N PRO A 448 -1.78 15.34 -6.59
CA PRO A 448 -0.88 14.65 -7.49
C PRO A 448 0.24 13.95 -6.71
N PRO A 449 0.75 12.80 -7.18
CA PRO A 449 1.89 12.13 -6.55
C PRO A 449 3.08 13.09 -6.37
N THR A 450 3.66 13.10 -5.18
CA THR A 450 4.76 14.01 -4.81
C THR A 450 5.95 13.92 -5.75
N ALA A 451 6.27 12.72 -6.25
CA ALA A 451 7.33 12.54 -7.25
C ALA A 451 7.07 13.38 -8.52
N TYR A 452 5.82 13.55 -8.95
CA TYR A 452 5.48 14.33 -10.14
C TYR A 452 5.43 15.85 -9.86
N ARG A 453 5.11 16.25 -8.62
CA ARG A 453 5.20 17.64 -8.18
C ARG A 453 6.65 18.11 -8.15
N ILE A 454 7.54 17.35 -7.51
CA ILE A 454 8.99 17.64 -7.48
C ILE A 454 9.57 17.63 -8.90
N ALA A 455 9.18 16.67 -9.74
CA ALA A 455 9.55 16.64 -11.16
C ALA A 455 9.16 17.93 -11.90
N THR A 456 7.97 18.48 -11.61
CA THR A 456 7.48 19.73 -12.20
C THR A 456 8.28 20.94 -11.72
N ILE A 457 8.59 20.99 -10.42
CA ILE A 457 9.44 22.02 -9.81
C ILE A 457 10.81 22.11 -10.52
N LEU A 458 11.39 20.96 -10.90
CA LEU A 458 12.70 20.91 -11.53
C LEU A 458 12.70 21.33 -13.01
N GLN A 459 11.57 21.25 -13.73
CA GLN A 459 11.44 21.76 -15.11
C GLN A 459 10.06 22.35 -15.38
N PRO A 460 9.77 23.55 -14.83
CA PRO A 460 8.46 24.19 -14.95
C PRO A 460 8.04 24.44 -16.41
N GLU A 461 9.00 24.73 -17.30
CA GLU A 461 8.74 25.03 -18.71
C GLU A 461 8.18 23.84 -19.50
N ARG A 462 8.57 22.61 -19.14
CA ARG A 462 8.16 21.39 -19.87
C ARG A 462 6.86 20.80 -19.34
N MET A 463 6.56 21.04 -18.06
CA MET A 463 5.40 20.52 -17.34
C MET A 463 4.45 21.64 -16.86
N GLY A 464 3.61 22.13 -17.77
CA GLY A 464 2.55 23.08 -17.42
C GLY A 464 1.43 22.48 -16.56
N ILE A 465 0.59 23.35 -15.99
CA ILE A 465 -0.51 23.03 -15.04
C ILE A 465 -1.36 21.84 -15.49
N ARG A 466 -1.89 21.89 -16.73
CA ARG A 466 -2.76 20.82 -17.27
C ARG A 466 -2.03 19.48 -17.38
N LYS A 467 -0.74 19.49 -17.73
CA LYS A 467 0.05 18.26 -17.84
C LYS A 467 0.23 17.63 -16.47
N LEU A 468 0.59 18.39 -15.43
CA LEU A 468 0.75 17.87 -14.08
C LEU A 468 -0.57 17.26 -13.56
N ALA A 469 -1.69 17.97 -13.72
CA ALA A 469 -3.00 17.50 -13.26
C ALA A 469 -3.43 16.18 -13.93
N LEU A 470 -3.18 16.05 -15.24
CA LEU A 470 -3.55 14.88 -16.03
C LEU A 470 -2.45 13.81 -16.09
N LEU A 471 -1.26 14.05 -15.53
CA LEU A 471 -0.12 13.15 -15.67
C LEU A 471 -0.40 11.73 -15.14
N PRO A 472 -1.03 11.56 -13.96
CA PRO A 472 -1.36 10.22 -13.47
C PRO A 472 -2.29 9.47 -14.43
N LEU A 473 -3.32 10.14 -14.97
CA LEU A 473 -4.23 9.60 -15.98
C LEU A 473 -3.48 9.23 -17.26
N ALA A 474 -2.64 10.13 -17.78
CA ALA A 474 -1.87 9.93 -19.00
C ALA A 474 -0.85 8.77 -18.87
N LEU A 475 -0.37 8.47 -17.66
CA LEU A 475 0.53 7.36 -17.40
C LEU A 475 -0.19 6.00 -17.30
N ILE A 476 -1.51 5.98 -17.03
CA ILE A 476 -2.32 4.75 -17.07
C ILE A 476 -2.48 4.28 -18.51
N PHE A 477 -2.80 5.21 -19.42
CA PHE A 477 -3.09 4.89 -20.82
C PHE A 477 -1.81 4.58 -21.63
N PRO A 478 -1.74 3.41 -22.32
CA PRO A 478 -0.52 2.97 -23.03
C PRO A 478 0.03 3.96 -24.06
N PHE A 479 -0.87 4.68 -24.75
CA PHE A 479 -0.52 5.60 -25.84
C PHE A 479 0.31 6.80 -25.36
N PHE A 480 -0.08 7.42 -24.25
CA PHE A 480 0.61 8.60 -23.70
C PHE A 480 1.77 8.23 -22.77
N ARG A 481 1.76 7.02 -22.19
CA ARG A 481 2.71 6.58 -21.17
C ARG A 481 4.16 6.68 -21.60
N LYS A 482 4.53 6.22 -22.80
CA LYS A 482 5.94 6.17 -23.23
C LYS A 482 6.58 7.57 -23.32
N ARG A 483 5.84 8.55 -23.88
CA ARG A 483 6.30 9.94 -24.01
C ARG A 483 6.46 10.60 -22.65
N ASN A 484 5.45 10.46 -21.79
CA ASN A 484 5.45 11.07 -20.45
C ASN A 484 6.51 10.45 -19.53
N LEU A 485 6.72 9.13 -19.58
CA LEU A 485 7.81 8.48 -18.83
C LEU A 485 9.19 8.93 -19.30
N LYS A 486 9.38 9.16 -20.61
CA LYS A 486 10.66 9.68 -21.11
C LYS A 486 10.95 11.05 -20.49
N LEU A 487 9.97 11.95 -20.49
CA LEU A 487 10.09 13.27 -19.88
C LEU A 487 10.43 13.21 -18.39
N LEU A 488 9.78 12.33 -17.62
CA LEU A 488 10.08 12.16 -16.19
C LEU A 488 11.48 11.60 -15.95
N ARG A 489 11.92 10.62 -16.75
CA ARG A 489 13.24 9.98 -16.61
C ARG A 489 14.39 10.92 -16.93
N GLU A 490 14.20 11.88 -17.85
CA GLU A 490 15.18 12.92 -18.16
C GLU A 490 15.53 13.80 -16.94
N GLN A 491 14.71 13.78 -15.89
CA GLN A 491 14.90 14.57 -14.68
C GLN A 491 15.55 13.81 -13.52
N SER A 492 15.82 12.51 -13.70
CA SER A 492 16.31 11.62 -12.65
C SER A 492 17.51 12.20 -11.88
N ASP A 493 18.46 12.82 -12.57
CA ASP A 493 19.70 13.32 -11.95
C ASP A 493 19.43 14.56 -11.09
N ALA A 494 18.70 15.54 -11.61
CA ALA A 494 18.31 16.73 -10.86
C ALA A 494 17.43 16.37 -9.65
N PHE A 495 16.53 15.39 -9.83
CA PHE A 495 15.67 14.87 -8.77
C PHE A 495 16.48 14.23 -7.65
N SER A 496 17.39 13.34 -8.01
CA SER A 496 18.28 12.67 -7.07
C SER A 496 19.19 13.65 -6.31
N LYS A 497 19.67 14.71 -6.99
CA LYS A 497 20.46 15.78 -6.37
C LYS A 497 19.67 16.53 -5.30
N LEU A 498 18.45 16.98 -5.60
CA LEU A 498 17.58 17.70 -4.65
C LEU A 498 17.29 16.85 -3.40
N LEU A 499 16.95 15.58 -3.59
CA LEU A 499 16.71 14.66 -2.47
C LEU A 499 17.96 14.46 -1.61
N THR A 500 19.13 14.32 -2.23
CA THR A 500 20.39 14.11 -1.53
C THR A 500 20.80 15.36 -0.73
N GLU A 501 20.67 16.55 -1.30
CA GLU A 501 20.94 17.83 -0.62
C GLU A 501 20.06 17.99 0.62
N LYS A 502 18.78 17.67 0.51
CA LYS A 502 17.85 17.74 1.64
C LYS A 502 18.15 16.67 2.69
N TYR A 503 18.48 15.45 2.29
CA TYR A 503 18.86 14.40 3.24
C TYR A 503 20.09 14.81 4.05
N ASN A 504 21.13 15.32 3.37
CA ASN A 504 22.36 15.76 4.02
C ASN A 504 22.15 17.00 4.91
N SER A 505 21.22 17.90 4.58
CA SER A 505 20.91 19.03 5.46
C SER A 505 20.18 18.63 6.74
N GLU A 506 19.50 17.47 6.77
CA GLU A 506 18.91 16.90 7.99
C GLU A 506 19.88 16.02 8.77
N TRP A 507 20.67 15.19 8.10
CA TRP A 507 21.40 14.08 8.73
C TRP A 507 22.91 14.06 8.44
N GLU A 508 23.46 15.19 8.02
CA GLU A 508 24.86 15.45 7.64
C GLU A 508 25.34 14.72 6.38
N SER A 509 25.17 13.40 6.33
CA SER A 509 25.65 12.53 5.25
C SER A 509 24.72 11.34 4.96
N VAL A 510 24.72 10.90 3.70
CA VAL A 510 24.13 9.62 3.25
C VAL A 510 24.72 8.40 3.99
N ASP A 511 25.88 8.53 4.64
CA ASP A 511 26.43 7.49 5.53
C ASP A 511 25.47 7.09 6.64
N SER A 512 24.73 8.06 7.18
CA SER A 512 23.66 7.80 8.16
C SER A 512 22.67 6.76 7.64
N PHE A 513 22.21 6.90 6.40
CA PHE A 513 21.31 5.93 5.75
C PHE A 513 21.97 4.59 5.44
N ARG A 514 23.23 4.62 4.99
CA ARG A 514 23.99 3.41 4.68
C ARG A 514 24.15 2.51 5.90
N ASN A 515 24.40 3.11 7.06
CA ASN A 515 24.63 2.41 8.31
C ASN A 515 23.33 1.86 8.93
N THR A 516 22.19 2.50 8.67
CA THR A 516 20.87 2.07 9.18
C THR A 516 20.15 1.05 8.28
N THR A 517 20.76 0.63 7.16
CA THR A 517 20.11 -0.24 6.16
C THR A 517 20.92 -1.47 5.78
N TYR A 518 20.22 -2.50 5.26
CA TYR A 518 20.84 -3.72 4.71
C TYR A 518 21.42 -3.54 3.29
N LEU A 519 21.46 -2.31 2.77
CA LEU A 519 21.81 -2.08 1.36
C LEU A 519 23.22 -2.58 1.05
N LYS A 520 24.21 -2.33 1.90
CA LYS A 520 25.59 -2.77 1.67
C LYS A 520 25.71 -4.29 1.47
N LYS A 521 25.13 -5.07 2.39
CA LYS A 521 25.08 -6.53 2.33
C LYS A 521 24.41 -7.06 1.06
N THR A 522 23.44 -6.32 0.51
CA THR A 522 22.81 -6.66 -0.78
C THR A 522 23.78 -6.50 -1.96
N TYR A 523 24.65 -5.50 -1.92
CA TYR A 523 25.67 -5.27 -2.96
C TYR A 523 26.84 -6.26 -2.83
N GLU A 524 27.23 -6.59 -1.59
CA GLU A 524 28.27 -7.58 -1.27
C GLU A 524 27.96 -8.97 -1.88
N TYR A 525 26.68 -9.32 -2.01
CA TYR A 525 26.27 -10.56 -2.69
C TYR A 525 26.78 -10.70 -4.13
N TYR A 526 26.98 -9.57 -4.83
CA TYR A 526 27.47 -9.56 -6.20
C TYR A 526 29.00 -9.49 -6.31
N LEU A 527 29.70 -9.16 -5.22
CA LEU A 527 31.14 -8.96 -5.22
C LEU A 527 31.87 -10.24 -5.67
N ASN A 528 32.88 -10.09 -6.54
CA ASN A 528 33.66 -11.17 -7.14
C ASN A 528 32.88 -12.16 -8.02
N ARG A 529 31.60 -11.90 -8.31
CA ARG A 529 30.80 -12.74 -9.20
C ARG A 529 30.71 -12.16 -10.60
N GLN A 530 30.59 -13.04 -11.59
CA GLN A 530 30.26 -12.63 -12.95
C GLN A 530 28.77 -12.30 -13.04
N ILE A 531 28.45 -11.16 -13.66
CA ILE A 531 27.08 -10.67 -13.77
C ILE A 531 26.75 -10.20 -15.18
N ILE A 532 25.46 -10.29 -15.50
CA ILE A 532 24.85 -9.67 -16.67
C ILE A 532 23.96 -8.53 -16.17
N ALA A 533 24.26 -7.31 -16.61
CA ALA A 533 23.53 -6.10 -16.26
C ALA A 533 22.71 -5.60 -17.45
N LYS A 534 21.38 -5.71 -17.36
CA LYS A 534 20.44 -5.20 -18.36
C LYS A 534 19.75 -3.93 -17.84
N ASN A 535 19.79 -2.85 -18.60
CA ASN A 535 19.10 -1.61 -18.21
C ASN A 535 17.57 -1.84 -18.12
N LYS A 536 16.95 -1.38 -17.03
CA LYS A 536 15.51 -1.58 -16.77
C LYS A 536 14.61 -0.70 -17.64
N TYR A 537 15.13 0.45 -18.06
CA TYR A 537 14.31 1.55 -18.58
C TYR A 537 14.59 1.85 -20.06
N ASP A 538 15.80 1.58 -20.52
CA ASP A 538 16.24 1.79 -21.88
C ASP A 538 16.76 0.49 -22.51
N ASN A 539 15.92 -0.12 -23.33
CA ASN A 539 16.23 -1.35 -24.06
C ASN A 539 17.25 -1.14 -25.20
N ASN A 540 17.65 0.10 -25.50
CA ASN A 540 18.64 0.39 -26.53
C ASN A 540 20.07 0.47 -25.96
N LYS A 541 20.23 0.58 -24.63
CA LYS A 541 21.55 0.50 -24.00
C LYS A 541 22.12 -0.92 -24.11
N PRO A 542 23.42 -1.08 -24.39
CA PRO A 542 24.05 -2.39 -24.46
C PRO A 542 23.97 -3.09 -23.09
N VAL A 543 23.87 -4.40 -23.14
CA VAL A 543 24.00 -5.24 -21.94
C VAL A 543 25.46 -5.21 -21.51
N VAL A 544 25.71 -4.91 -20.24
CA VAL A 544 27.05 -4.94 -19.67
C VAL A 544 27.28 -6.30 -19.06
N ILE A 545 28.43 -6.90 -19.33
CA ILE A 545 28.81 -8.24 -18.87
C ILE A 545 30.20 -8.12 -18.29
N GLY A 546 30.42 -8.73 -17.14
CA GLY A 546 31.73 -8.72 -16.52
C GLY A 546 31.70 -9.16 -15.07
N LYS A 547 32.88 -9.15 -14.45
CA LYS A 547 33.04 -9.47 -13.03
C LYS A 547 32.90 -8.23 -12.18
N VAL A 548 32.17 -8.31 -11.07
CA VAL A 548 32.10 -7.23 -10.09
C VAL A 548 33.39 -7.21 -9.28
N VAL A 549 34.16 -6.13 -9.42
CA VAL A 549 35.46 -5.97 -8.75
C VAL A 549 35.32 -5.22 -7.43
N LYS A 550 34.50 -4.16 -7.43
CA LYS A 550 34.40 -3.25 -6.29
C LYS A 550 32.99 -2.69 -6.11
N ILE A 551 32.67 -2.38 -4.86
CA ILE A 551 31.49 -1.59 -4.47
C ILE A 551 31.98 -0.18 -4.16
N ILE A 552 31.41 0.80 -4.84
CA ILE A 552 31.75 2.22 -4.68
C ILE A 552 30.62 2.90 -3.92
N GLU A 553 30.97 3.52 -2.80
CA GLU A 553 30.07 4.34 -1.99
C GLU A 553 29.92 5.72 -2.64
N LYS A 554 28.68 6.21 -2.78
CA LYS A 554 28.37 7.51 -3.39
C LYS A 554 27.63 8.41 -2.42
N ASN A 555 27.89 9.72 -2.47
CA ASN A 555 27.05 10.70 -1.80
C ASN A 555 25.78 10.94 -2.62
N ASN A 556 24.87 9.96 -2.62
CA ASN A 556 23.59 10.00 -3.31
C ASN A 556 22.58 9.12 -2.56
N ILE A 557 21.47 9.70 -2.09
CA ILE A 557 20.50 8.96 -1.26
C ILE A 557 19.71 7.89 -2.05
N VAL A 558 19.51 8.10 -3.34
CA VAL A 558 18.79 7.19 -4.24
C VAL A 558 19.69 6.04 -4.70
N GLU A 559 20.95 6.36 -5.02
CA GLU A 559 21.98 5.41 -5.46
C GLU A 559 23.21 5.46 -4.53
N PRO A 560 23.07 5.00 -3.27
CA PRO A 560 24.15 5.13 -2.27
C PRO A 560 25.35 4.24 -2.58
N TYR A 561 25.18 3.23 -3.44
CA TYR A 561 26.21 2.31 -3.88
C TYR A 561 26.14 2.11 -5.40
N ILE A 562 27.30 1.93 -6.03
CA ILE A 562 27.42 1.53 -7.42
C ILE A 562 28.43 0.38 -7.52
N LEU A 563 28.17 -0.57 -8.42
CA LEU A 563 29.08 -1.66 -8.72
C LEU A 563 30.04 -1.26 -9.85
N GLU A 564 31.32 -1.52 -9.63
CA GLU A 564 32.34 -1.48 -10.66
C GLU A 564 32.47 -2.87 -11.29
N ILE A 565 32.19 -2.94 -12.59
CA ILE A 565 32.23 -4.16 -13.39
C ILE A 565 33.40 -4.07 -14.35
N GLU A 566 34.26 -5.07 -14.32
CA GLU A 566 35.32 -5.27 -15.31
C GLU A 566 34.82 -6.23 -16.38
N SER A 567 34.65 -5.70 -17.60
CA SER A 567 34.25 -6.47 -18.78
C SER A 567 35.40 -7.33 -19.31
N GLU A 568 35.07 -8.38 -20.07
CA GLU A 568 36.04 -9.24 -20.77
C GLU A 568 36.96 -8.45 -21.72
N ASP A 569 36.53 -7.28 -22.19
CA ASP A 569 37.32 -6.35 -23.00
C ASP A 569 38.25 -5.42 -22.17
N ASN A 570 38.48 -5.70 -20.87
CA ASN A 570 39.19 -4.84 -19.91
C ASN A 570 38.61 -3.41 -19.77
N LYS A 571 37.32 -3.21 -20.09
CA LYS A 571 36.62 -1.94 -19.89
C LYS A 571 35.90 -1.95 -18.54
N THR A 572 36.08 -0.87 -17.78
CA THR A 572 35.37 -0.64 -16.52
C THR A 572 34.01 0.00 -16.77
N HIS A 573 32.96 -0.60 -16.22
CA HIS A 573 31.58 -0.10 -16.29
C HIS A 573 31.02 0.11 -14.89
N PHE A 574 30.29 1.21 -14.69
CA PHE A 574 29.62 1.53 -13.44
C PHE A 574 28.13 1.23 -13.54
N VAL A 575 27.64 0.34 -12.68
CA VAL A 575 26.27 -0.15 -12.73
C VAL A 575 25.57 -0.03 -11.38
N SER A 576 24.39 0.58 -11.41
CA SER A 576 23.49 0.70 -10.26
C SER A 576 22.38 -0.35 -10.32
N LEU A 577 22.11 -0.99 -9.18
CA LEU A 577 20.97 -1.90 -8.98
C LEU A 577 19.60 -1.20 -9.17
N LYS A 578 19.54 0.14 -9.11
CA LYS A 578 18.32 0.90 -9.39
C LYS A 578 18.01 0.92 -10.88
N THR A 579 19.03 1.19 -11.68
CA THR A 579 18.90 1.39 -13.13
C THR A 579 19.03 0.10 -13.94
N TYR A 580 19.68 -0.94 -13.39
CA TYR A 580 19.94 -2.21 -14.06
C TYR A 580 19.33 -3.40 -13.30
N ASN A 581 18.79 -4.36 -14.04
CA ASN A 581 18.51 -5.71 -13.55
C ASN A 581 19.81 -6.50 -13.66
N LEU A 582 20.30 -7.00 -12.52
CA LEU A 582 21.49 -7.83 -12.44
C LEU A 582 21.09 -9.29 -12.38
N SER A 583 21.83 -10.14 -13.09
CA SER A 583 21.71 -11.59 -13.03
C SER A 583 23.10 -12.18 -12.87
N ILE A 584 23.31 -13.03 -11.87
CA ILE A 584 24.60 -13.66 -11.60
C ILE A 584 24.83 -14.78 -12.60
N PHE A 585 25.74 -14.57 -13.53
CA PHE A 585 26.02 -15.51 -14.59
C PHE A 585 27.37 -16.18 -14.30
N GLU A 586 27.35 -17.44 -13.88
CA GLU A 586 28.57 -18.21 -13.67
C GLU A 586 28.54 -19.40 -14.65
N PRO A 587 29.23 -19.29 -15.80
CA PRO A 587 29.20 -20.33 -16.82
C PRO A 587 29.81 -21.63 -16.30
N ASN A 588 29.36 -22.75 -16.84
CA ASN A 588 29.73 -24.11 -16.46
C ASN A 588 29.31 -24.57 -15.06
N ASN A 589 28.68 -23.71 -14.26
CA ASN A 589 28.07 -24.12 -13.00
C ASN A 589 26.73 -24.84 -13.21
N ILE A 590 26.34 -25.56 -12.17
CA ILE A 590 25.11 -26.36 -12.11
C ILE A 590 24.01 -25.50 -11.50
N TYR A 591 22.90 -25.38 -12.21
CA TYR A 591 21.76 -24.55 -11.83
C TYR A 591 20.51 -25.40 -11.58
N VAL A 592 19.73 -25.03 -10.57
CA VAL A 592 18.37 -25.51 -10.31
C VAL A 592 17.39 -24.65 -11.12
N LEU A 593 16.43 -25.29 -11.77
CA LEU A 593 15.41 -24.66 -12.60
C LEU A 593 14.04 -24.64 -11.88
N LYS A 594 13.06 -23.88 -12.40
CA LYS A 594 11.74 -23.68 -11.77
C LYS A 594 10.92 -24.95 -11.51
N ASN A 595 11.13 -25.96 -12.37
CA ASN A 595 10.52 -27.29 -12.28
C ASN A 595 11.33 -28.25 -11.38
N MET A 596 12.31 -27.73 -10.64
CA MET A 596 13.23 -28.50 -9.80
C MET A 596 14.11 -29.48 -10.60
N SER A 597 14.36 -29.22 -11.90
CA SER A 597 15.39 -29.95 -12.64
C SER A 597 16.73 -29.23 -12.54
N ILE A 598 17.80 -29.99 -12.70
CA ILE A 598 19.17 -29.48 -12.71
C ILE A 598 19.65 -29.39 -14.15
N ALA A 599 20.34 -28.29 -14.48
CA ALA A 599 20.97 -28.14 -15.79
C ALA A 599 22.28 -27.33 -15.68
N LYS A 600 23.23 -27.63 -16.55
CA LYS A 600 24.51 -26.89 -16.60
C LYS A 600 24.32 -25.65 -17.46
N LEU A 601 24.67 -24.47 -16.96
CA LEU A 601 24.60 -23.24 -17.75
C LEU A 601 25.83 -23.15 -18.66
N GLU A 602 25.62 -23.18 -19.98
CA GLU A 602 26.73 -23.10 -20.95
C GLU A 602 27.00 -21.67 -21.39
N SER A 603 25.93 -20.97 -21.78
CA SER A 603 26.04 -19.63 -22.37
C SER A 603 24.71 -18.89 -22.27
N PHE A 604 24.66 -17.69 -22.84
CA PHE A 604 23.43 -16.94 -23.04
C PHE A 604 23.37 -16.43 -24.49
N GLU A 605 22.16 -16.28 -25.01
CA GLU A 605 21.87 -15.65 -26.29
C GLU A 605 21.13 -14.33 -26.04
N TYR A 606 21.62 -13.25 -26.63
CA TYR A 606 20.89 -11.98 -26.68
C TYR A 606 20.34 -11.76 -28.09
N LYS A 607 19.07 -12.10 -28.31
CA LYS A 607 18.38 -11.94 -29.61
C LYS A 607 17.08 -11.15 -29.45
N LYS A 608 16.84 -10.18 -30.35
CA LYS A 608 15.61 -9.34 -30.38
C LYS A 608 15.24 -8.73 -29.00
N LYS A 609 16.23 -8.24 -28.24
CA LYS A 609 16.05 -7.58 -26.93
C LYS A 609 15.64 -8.50 -25.77
N ASN A 610 15.64 -9.81 -25.98
CA ASN A 610 15.43 -10.82 -24.94
C ASN A 610 16.72 -11.58 -24.67
N LEU A 611 17.03 -11.71 -23.38
CA LEU A 611 18.15 -12.50 -22.88
C LEU A 611 17.63 -13.92 -22.64
N ARG A 612 18.24 -14.89 -23.31
CA ARG A 612 17.95 -16.31 -23.13
C ARG A 612 19.19 -17.01 -22.61
N TYR A 613 19.01 -17.85 -21.60
CA TYR A 613 20.07 -18.66 -21.04
C TYR A 613 20.04 -20.04 -21.69
N VAL A 614 21.20 -20.50 -22.12
CA VAL A 614 21.38 -21.80 -22.78
C VAL A 614 21.90 -22.77 -21.73
N TYR A 615 21.05 -23.74 -21.40
CA TYR A 615 21.39 -24.80 -20.48
C TYR A 615 21.62 -26.09 -21.25
N SER A 616 22.63 -26.84 -20.84
CA SER A 616 22.83 -28.22 -21.27
C SER A 616 22.19 -29.16 -20.27
N GLN A 617 21.26 -29.97 -20.77
CA GLN A 617 20.55 -31.00 -20.03
C GLN A 617 20.37 -32.20 -20.96
N GLU A 618 20.79 -33.40 -20.54
CA GLU A 618 20.65 -34.63 -21.34
C GLU A 618 21.32 -34.55 -22.73
N ASN A 619 22.49 -33.89 -22.84
CA ASN A 619 23.17 -33.58 -24.11
C ASN A 619 22.31 -32.77 -25.12
N LYS A 620 21.26 -32.09 -24.63
CA LYS A 620 20.42 -31.17 -25.40
C LYS A 620 20.50 -29.77 -24.82
N ASN A 621 20.49 -28.79 -25.72
CA ASN A 621 20.50 -27.39 -25.33
C ASN A 621 19.08 -26.87 -25.16
N ILE A 622 18.71 -26.56 -23.92
CA ILE A 622 17.45 -25.95 -23.54
C ILE A 622 17.66 -24.44 -23.43
N LYS A 623 16.84 -23.67 -24.13
CA LYS A 623 16.86 -22.20 -24.07
C LYS A 623 15.74 -21.71 -23.18
N LEU A 624 16.06 -21.00 -22.11
CA LEU A 624 15.09 -20.46 -21.17
C LEU A 624 15.23 -18.94 -21.06
N ASP A 625 14.10 -18.24 -20.91
CA ASP A 625 14.09 -16.77 -20.72
C ASP A 625 14.40 -16.36 -19.26
N TYR A 626 14.87 -17.28 -18.42
CA TYR A 626 15.20 -17.03 -17.01
C TYR A 626 16.50 -17.74 -16.58
N LEU A 627 17.17 -17.13 -15.60
CA LEU A 627 18.33 -17.72 -14.95
C LEU A 627 17.87 -18.60 -13.77
N GLY A 628 18.45 -19.79 -13.65
CA GLY A 628 18.24 -20.68 -12.51
C GLY A 628 18.92 -20.18 -11.24
N GLU A 629 18.85 -20.94 -10.15
CA GLU A 629 19.64 -20.71 -8.93
C GLU A 629 20.84 -21.67 -8.88
N ILE A 630 22.01 -21.18 -8.46
CA ILE A 630 23.26 -21.96 -8.44
C ILE A 630 23.13 -23.07 -7.38
N LEU A 631 23.29 -24.35 -7.75
CA LEU A 631 23.06 -25.48 -6.85
C LEU A 631 23.96 -25.45 -5.58
N PRO A 632 25.28 -25.14 -5.67
CA PRO A 632 26.13 -24.96 -4.50
C PRO A 632 25.58 -23.98 -3.46
N SER A 633 25.00 -22.84 -3.86
CA SER A 633 24.47 -21.87 -2.89
C SER A 633 23.25 -22.40 -2.14
N VAL A 634 22.51 -23.36 -2.70
CA VAL A 634 21.32 -23.96 -2.09
C VAL A 634 21.67 -24.98 -1.00
N PHE A 635 22.77 -25.71 -1.15
CA PHE A 635 23.07 -26.90 -0.33
C PHE A 635 24.43 -26.86 0.40
N THR A 636 25.14 -25.72 0.46
CA THR A 636 26.41 -25.65 1.22
C THR A 636 26.24 -26.06 2.69
N SER A 637 27.15 -26.90 3.20
CA SER A 637 27.11 -27.55 4.53
C SER A 637 27.03 -26.61 5.75
N ASN A 638 27.25 -25.31 5.55
CA ASN A 638 27.34 -24.32 6.63
C ASN A 638 26.20 -23.30 6.63
N SER A 639 25.30 -23.31 5.64
CA SER A 639 24.17 -22.37 5.57
C SER A 639 22.91 -23.08 6.08
N PRO A 640 22.38 -22.73 7.26
CA PRO A 640 21.22 -23.43 7.81
C PRO A 640 19.98 -23.11 6.97
N LEU A 641 19.29 -24.16 6.51
CA LEU A 641 18.04 -24.02 5.76
C LEU A 641 16.90 -23.77 6.72
N VAL A 642 15.92 -22.97 6.30
CA VAL A 642 14.71 -22.75 7.09
C VAL A 642 13.66 -23.73 6.63
N TYR A 643 13.11 -24.53 7.54
CA TYR A 643 11.96 -25.38 7.28
C TYR A 643 10.74 -24.81 7.99
N HIS A 644 9.68 -24.52 7.23
CA HIS A 644 8.43 -24.05 7.78
C HIS A 644 7.30 -25.03 7.48
N SER A 645 6.82 -25.72 8.52
CA SER A 645 5.78 -26.73 8.42
C SER A 645 4.82 -26.65 9.60
N ARG A 646 3.52 -26.77 9.32
CA ARG A 646 2.42 -26.71 10.30
C ARG A 646 2.45 -25.44 11.17
N GLY A 647 2.98 -24.35 10.61
CA GLY A 647 3.18 -23.07 11.29
C GLY A 647 4.38 -23.02 12.25
N ARG A 648 5.23 -24.06 12.30
CA ARG A 648 6.49 -24.07 13.05
C ARG A 648 7.64 -23.75 12.11
N THR A 649 8.61 -22.99 12.60
CA THR A 649 9.82 -22.63 11.85
C THR A 649 11.04 -23.16 12.57
N ASN A 650 11.79 -24.02 11.91
CA ASN A 650 13.01 -24.63 12.46
C ASN A 650 14.16 -24.46 11.46
N PHE A 651 15.39 -24.49 11.98
CA PHE A 651 16.57 -24.67 11.15
C PHE A 651 16.79 -26.15 10.87
N VAL A 652 17.05 -26.49 9.61
CA VAL A 652 17.38 -27.84 9.19
C VAL A 652 18.76 -27.83 8.58
N LYS A 653 19.65 -28.63 9.15
CA LYS A 653 20.95 -28.92 8.55
C LYS A 653 20.80 -30.17 7.70
N ILE A 654 21.06 -30.05 6.40
CA ILE A 654 21.05 -31.23 5.51
C ILE A 654 22.32 -32.02 5.77
N ASN A 655 22.15 -33.31 6.06
CA ASN A 655 23.26 -34.22 6.28
C ASN A 655 23.49 -35.12 5.07
N LYS A 656 22.40 -35.64 4.47
CA LYS A 656 22.45 -36.53 3.31
C LYS A 656 21.37 -36.21 2.28
N ILE A 657 21.70 -36.44 1.01
CA ILE A 657 20.75 -36.42 -0.12
C ILE A 657 20.83 -37.79 -0.81
N ASN A 658 19.72 -38.53 -0.86
CA ASN A 658 19.66 -39.90 -1.39
C ASN A 658 20.70 -40.85 -0.76
N GLY A 659 21.00 -40.66 0.53
CA GLY A 659 21.97 -41.48 1.26
C GLY A 659 23.44 -41.08 1.09
N LEU A 660 23.78 -40.14 0.21
CA LEU A 660 25.14 -39.61 0.03
C LEU A 660 25.37 -38.35 0.87
N SER A 661 26.61 -38.10 1.30
CA SER A 661 26.98 -36.81 1.92
C SER A 661 26.82 -35.67 0.91
N ILE A 662 26.67 -34.42 1.34
CA ILE A 662 26.53 -33.28 0.42
C ILE A 662 27.74 -33.15 -0.52
N GLN A 663 28.95 -33.29 0.02
CA GLN A 663 30.19 -33.20 -0.77
C GLN A 663 30.28 -34.35 -1.76
N ASP A 664 29.95 -35.57 -1.33
CA ASP A 664 29.89 -36.73 -2.21
C ASP A 664 28.78 -36.56 -3.25
N PHE A 665 27.63 -36.00 -2.91
CA PHE A 665 26.53 -35.77 -3.86
C PHE A 665 26.92 -34.73 -4.94
N LEU A 666 27.62 -33.67 -4.55
CA LEU A 666 28.13 -32.65 -5.46
C LEU A 666 29.31 -33.15 -6.31
N SER A 667 30.09 -34.11 -5.81
CA SER A 667 31.28 -34.66 -6.48
C SER A 667 31.05 -36.01 -7.16
N SER A 668 29.96 -36.72 -6.84
CA SER A 668 29.60 -38.04 -7.38
C SER A 668 29.10 -37.87 -8.79
N GLN A 669 30.07 -37.76 -9.68
CA GLN A 669 30.03 -38.10 -11.11
C GLN A 669 28.80 -37.61 -11.87
N ASP A 670 29.05 -36.54 -12.61
CA ASP A 670 28.42 -36.29 -13.91
C ASP A 670 26.90 -36.10 -13.81
N LEU A 671 26.51 -35.09 -13.00
CA LEU A 671 25.16 -34.52 -12.93
C LEU A 671 24.59 -34.15 -14.33
N THR A 672 25.44 -34.11 -15.37
CA THR A 672 25.12 -33.90 -16.78
C THR A 672 24.86 -35.17 -17.61
N SER A 673 25.32 -36.36 -17.21
CA SER A 673 25.25 -37.59 -18.03
C SER A 673 24.18 -38.61 -17.61
N LYS A 674 23.52 -38.43 -16.45
CA LYS A 674 22.33 -39.24 -16.08
C LYS A 674 21.01 -38.55 -16.49
N PRO A 675 20.07 -39.25 -17.13
CA PRO A 675 18.97 -38.68 -17.94
C PRO A 675 17.77 -38.10 -17.16
N LYS A 676 17.98 -37.60 -15.93
CA LYS A 676 17.10 -36.76 -15.09
C LYS A 676 17.54 -36.87 -13.64
N LEU A 677 18.27 -35.89 -13.11
CA LEU A 677 18.15 -35.60 -11.67
C LEU A 677 16.89 -34.77 -11.47
N ASN A 678 15.78 -35.48 -11.34
CA ASN A 678 14.52 -34.89 -10.91
C ASN A 678 14.54 -34.82 -9.39
N ILE A 679 14.68 -33.63 -8.81
CA ILE A 679 14.68 -33.43 -7.35
C ILE A 679 13.39 -33.97 -6.72
N LYS A 680 12.32 -34.19 -7.50
CA LYS A 680 11.09 -34.87 -7.04
C LYS A 680 11.34 -36.19 -6.31
N ASN A 681 12.40 -36.93 -6.66
CA ASN A 681 12.69 -38.23 -6.06
C ASN A 681 13.74 -38.15 -4.94
N TRP A 682 14.16 -36.94 -4.55
CA TRP A 682 15.18 -36.81 -3.52
C TRP A 682 14.61 -37.09 -2.15
N ILE A 683 15.34 -37.88 -1.38
CA ILE A 683 15.15 -38.06 0.05
C ILE A 683 16.22 -37.20 0.73
N ILE A 684 15.78 -36.12 1.35
CA ILE A 684 16.64 -35.20 2.10
C ILE A 684 16.58 -35.63 3.57
N ASN A 685 17.70 -36.10 4.10
CA ASN A 685 17.83 -36.38 5.53
C ASN A 685 18.49 -35.18 6.18
N GLY A 686 17.71 -34.46 6.96
CA GLY A 686 18.17 -33.35 7.77
C GLY A 686 18.10 -33.67 9.26
N GLN A 687 18.81 -32.90 10.05
CA GLN A 687 18.60 -32.85 11.50
C GLN A 687 17.93 -31.52 11.83
N ASP A 688 16.84 -31.59 12.60
CA ASP A 688 16.25 -30.41 13.22
C ASP A 688 17.26 -29.86 14.23
N TYR A 689 17.68 -28.61 14.03
CA TYR A 689 18.65 -27.96 14.91
C TYR A 689 18.13 -27.84 16.35
N MET A 690 16.80 -27.81 16.54
CA MET A 690 16.17 -27.57 17.84
C MET A 690 15.80 -28.86 18.60
N SER A 691 15.55 -29.98 17.90
CA SER A 691 15.18 -31.27 18.53
C SER A 691 16.22 -32.37 18.33
N ASN A 692 17.22 -32.17 17.46
CA ASN A 692 18.15 -33.21 16.99
C ASN A 692 17.46 -34.43 16.36
N GLU A 693 16.18 -34.33 16.00
CA GLU A 693 15.44 -35.39 15.33
C GLU A 693 15.83 -35.44 13.84
N GLU A 694 15.96 -36.66 13.29
CA GLU A 694 16.12 -36.83 11.86
C GLU A 694 14.79 -36.57 11.14
N ILE A 695 14.84 -35.65 10.18
CA ILE A 695 13.71 -35.32 9.30
C ILE A 695 14.03 -35.87 7.91
N GLU A 696 13.17 -36.76 7.43
CA GLU A 696 13.19 -37.26 6.06
C GLU A 696 12.18 -36.47 5.21
N LEU A 697 12.66 -35.79 4.16
CA LEU A 697 11.79 -35.01 3.28
C LEU A 697 11.89 -35.49 1.83
N GLU A 698 10.74 -35.81 1.24
CA GLU A 698 10.63 -36.11 -0.19
C GLU A 698 10.55 -34.83 -1.03
N GLY A 699 11.49 -34.63 -1.96
CA GLY A 699 11.56 -33.43 -2.79
C GLY A 699 10.31 -33.13 -3.63
N LYS A 700 9.52 -34.14 -4.05
CA LYS A 700 8.24 -33.94 -4.78
C LYS A 700 7.19 -33.18 -3.96
N ASN A 701 7.33 -33.22 -2.63
CA ASN A 701 6.41 -32.62 -1.68
C ASN A 701 6.96 -31.30 -1.12
N LEU A 702 8.08 -30.78 -1.63
CA LEU A 702 8.68 -29.54 -1.17
C LEU A 702 8.59 -28.44 -2.23
N ILE A 703 8.50 -27.22 -1.75
CA ILE A 703 8.66 -25.97 -2.49
C ILE A 703 9.89 -25.28 -1.88
N ILE A 704 10.84 -24.87 -2.71
CA ILE A 704 12.01 -24.11 -2.26
C ILE A 704 11.79 -22.64 -2.61
N SER A 705 11.84 -21.76 -1.62
CA SER A 705 11.84 -20.31 -1.83
C SER A 705 13.25 -19.75 -1.70
N SER A 706 13.64 -18.89 -2.63
CA SER A 706 14.87 -18.11 -2.56
C SER A 706 14.67 -16.81 -1.73
N PRO A 707 15.75 -16.25 -1.15
CA PRO A 707 15.72 -14.97 -0.45
C PRO A 707 15.20 -13.80 -1.33
N PRO A 708 14.63 -12.74 -0.74
CA PRO A 708 14.37 -12.57 0.69
C PRO A 708 13.20 -13.42 1.18
N LEU A 709 13.36 -14.04 2.35
CA LEU A 709 12.38 -14.93 2.97
C LEU A 709 11.57 -14.19 4.01
N PHE A 710 10.25 -14.13 3.85
CA PHE A 710 9.35 -13.72 4.92
C PHE A 710 8.91 -14.94 5.71
N ILE A 711 9.14 -14.91 7.02
CA ILE A 711 8.81 -15.98 7.95
C ILE A 711 7.77 -15.44 8.93
N PRO A 712 6.50 -15.87 8.83
CA PRO A 712 5.49 -15.51 9.81
C PRO A 712 5.68 -16.30 11.10
N PHE A 713 5.46 -15.65 12.24
CA PHE A 713 5.45 -16.27 13.56
C PHE A 713 4.04 -16.34 14.10
N TYR A 714 3.60 -17.57 14.40
CA TYR A 714 2.32 -17.79 15.06
C TYR A 714 2.52 -17.84 16.57
N LYS A 715 1.79 -17.02 17.32
CA LYS A 715 1.92 -16.91 18.79
C LYS A 715 1.55 -18.16 19.58
N ARG A 716 0.88 -19.13 18.97
CA ARG A 716 0.70 -20.46 19.58
C ARG A 716 1.99 -21.29 19.66
N PHE A 717 3.05 -20.86 18.99
CA PHE A 717 4.36 -21.52 18.94
C PHE A 717 5.47 -20.64 19.52
N ILE A 718 5.17 -19.88 20.59
CA ILE A 718 6.13 -18.93 21.21
C ILE A 718 7.44 -19.61 21.60
N ASP A 719 7.40 -20.81 22.17
CA ASP A 719 8.61 -21.51 22.60
C ASP A 719 9.52 -21.87 21.41
N GLN A 720 8.93 -22.34 20.30
CA GLN A 720 9.68 -22.62 19.07
C GLN A 720 10.20 -21.33 18.42
N ASN A 721 9.38 -20.28 18.38
CA ASN A 721 9.79 -18.99 17.83
C ASN A 721 10.96 -18.40 18.65
N THR A 722 10.91 -18.49 19.98
CA THR A 722 11.97 -18.03 20.88
C THR A 722 13.28 -18.73 20.56
N LYS A 723 13.24 -20.06 20.51
CA LYS A 723 14.36 -20.93 20.13
C LYS A 723 14.97 -20.58 18.76
N PHE A 724 14.12 -20.36 17.76
CA PHE A 724 14.57 -19.97 16.41
C PHE A 724 15.23 -18.60 16.39
N ILE A 725 14.70 -17.63 17.15
CA ILE A 725 15.29 -16.30 17.28
C ILE A 725 16.62 -16.35 18.05
N GLU A 726 16.71 -17.15 19.11
CA GLU A 726 17.97 -17.38 19.83
C GLU A 726 19.06 -17.92 18.90
N ALA A 727 18.72 -18.88 18.04
CA ALA A 727 19.64 -19.41 17.03
C ALA A 727 20.09 -18.33 16.02
N LEU A 728 19.17 -17.48 15.56
CA LEU A 728 19.51 -16.34 14.68
C LEU A 728 20.47 -15.34 15.33
N ALA A 729 20.29 -15.08 16.63
CA ALA A 729 21.13 -14.17 17.40
C ALA A 729 22.55 -14.71 17.59
N LEU A 730 22.70 -16.03 17.84
CA LEU A 730 24.02 -16.69 17.95
C LEU A 730 24.83 -16.58 16.65
N GLU A 731 24.16 -16.66 15.50
CA GLU A 731 24.77 -16.56 14.17
C GLU A 731 25.03 -15.10 13.74
N ASN A 732 24.72 -14.12 14.60
CA ASN A 732 24.85 -12.68 14.33
C ASN A 732 24.21 -12.25 12.99
N ILE A 733 23.03 -12.81 12.68
CA ILE A 733 22.34 -12.57 11.42
C ILE A 733 21.52 -11.28 11.54
N THR A 734 21.76 -10.35 10.63
CA THR A 734 20.92 -9.15 10.49
C THR A 734 19.57 -9.50 9.89
N ILE A 735 18.50 -9.06 10.53
CA ILE A 735 17.13 -9.37 10.12
C ILE A 735 16.28 -8.10 9.96
N THR A 736 15.11 -8.25 9.35
CA THR A 736 14.05 -7.24 9.46
C THR A 736 12.92 -7.82 10.28
N LEU A 737 12.62 -7.22 11.43
CA LEU A 737 11.66 -7.72 12.38
C LEU A 737 10.31 -6.99 12.21
N TYR A 738 9.23 -7.76 12.14
CA TYR A 738 7.86 -7.24 12.14
C TYR A 738 7.24 -7.55 13.50
N SER A 739 6.73 -6.52 14.16
CA SER A 739 6.14 -6.66 15.48
C SER A 739 4.68 -6.26 15.49
N SER A 740 3.93 -6.73 16.48
CA SER A 740 2.53 -6.36 16.65
C SER A 740 2.36 -4.88 17.01
N VAL A 741 3.41 -4.22 17.52
CA VAL A 741 3.44 -2.78 17.79
C VAL A 741 3.76 -1.99 16.52
N ASP A 742 4.50 -2.58 15.59
CA ASP A 742 4.92 -1.98 14.33
C ASP A 742 4.93 -3.01 13.18
N PRO A 743 3.75 -3.42 12.70
CA PRO A 743 3.64 -4.45 11.68
C PRO A 743 3.92 -3.91 10.27
N ASP A 744 4.03 -2.60 10.13
CA ASP A 744 4.01 -1.96 8.81
C ASP A 744 5.40 -1.58 8.32
N ILE A 745 6.31 -1.27 9.24
CA ILE A 745 7.52 -0.52 8.90
C ILE A 745 8.81 -1.35 9.07
N GLY A 746 8.70 -2.57 9.62
CA GLY A 746 9.73 -3.62 9.64
C GLY A 746 11.10 -3.14 10.14
N ILE A 747 11.48 -3.45 11.37
CA ILE A 747 12.68 -2.90 12.02
C ILE A 747 13.95 -3.62 11.54
N HIS A 748 14.94 -2.91 10.98
CA HIS A 748 16.23 -3.50 10.63
C HIS A 748 17.13 -3.56 11.86
N CYS A 749 17.45 -4.77 12.32
CA CYS A 749 18.21 -4.94 13.55
C CYS A 749 19.16 -6.14 13.52
N GLN A 750 20.10 -6.11 14.46
CA GLN A 750 20.83 -7.28 14.94
C GLN A 750 20.24 -7.70 16.27
N LEU A 751 20.15 -9.01 16.50
CA LEU A 751 19.60 -9.58 17.72
C LEU A 751 20.74 -9.81 18.71
N ASN A 752 20.61 -9.29 19.93
CA ASN A 752 21.57 -9.51 21.01
C ASN A 752 20.92 -10.34 22.12
N LEU A 753 21.66 -11.33 22.61
CA LEU A 753 21.19 -12.22 23.68
C LEU A 753 21.54 -11.66 25.04
N GLU A 754 20.76 -10.70 25.54
CA GLU A 754 20.70 -10.42 26.98
C GLU A 754 19.40 -10.99 27.54
N LYS A 755 19.54 -12.07 28.32
CA LYS A 755 18.41 -12.75 28.98
C LYS A 755 18.06 -12.03 30.27
N VAL A 756 17.04 -11.18 30.23
CA VAL A 756 16.30 -10.75 31.43
C VAL A 756 14.80 -10.91 31.15
N ASP A 757 14.13 -11.81 31.89
CA ASP A 757 12.67 -12.01 31.92
C ASP A 757 11.94 -12.29 30.59
N GLY A 758 12.48 -13.17 29.73
CA GLY A 758 11.79 -13.62 28.51
C GLY A 758 11.63 -12.52 27.44
N LYS A 759 12.40 -11.46 27.56
CA LYS A 759 12.60 -10.43 26.54
C LYS A 759 13.85 -10.77 25.72
N ILE A 760 13.84 -10.37 24.46
CA ILE A 760 15.01 -10.38 23.59
C ILE A 760 15.35 -8.92 23.31
N GLN A 761 16.62 -8.56 23.50
CA GLN A 761 17.13 -7.27 23.09
C GLN A 761 17.50 -7.31 21.61
N TYR A 762 17.16 -6.25 20.90
CA TYR A 762 17.65 -6.04 19.54
C TYR A 762 18.25 -4.65 19.45
N GLU A 763 19.33 -4.56 18.69
CA GLU A 763 19.99 -3.31 18.36
C GLU A 763 19.56 -2.90 16.95
N ILE A 764 18.89 -1.75 16.84
CA ILE A 764 18.55 -1.19 15.54
C ILE A 764 19.88 -0.83 14.85
N LEU A 765 20.02 -1.20 13.57
CA LEU A 765 21.22 -0.85 12.83
C LEU A 765 21.42 0.68 12.83
N GLY A 766 22.58 1.14 13.29
CA GLY A 766 22.92 2.56 13.37
C GLY A 766 22.36 3.28 14.61
N ASP A 767 21.79 2.56 15.57
CA ASP A 767 21.44 3.05 16.90
C ASP A 767 22.24 2.26 17.95
N SER A 768 22.81 2.94 18.95
CA SER A 768 23.63 2.30 19.98
C SER A 768 22.82 1.80 21.17
N ASN A 769 21.53 2.15 21.25
CA ASN A 769 20.68 1.78 22.37
C ASN A 769 19.87 0.51 22.05
N PRO A 770 20.11 -0.61 22.76
CA PRO A 770 19.31 -1.81 22.58
C PRO A 770 17.86 -1.57 23.02
N ILE A 771 16.93 -2.15 22.28
CA ILE A 771 15.49 -2.08 22.58
C ILE A 771 15.01 -3.47 22.98
N ASP A 772 14.26 -3.50 24.09
CA ASP A 772 13.59 -4.71 24.55
C ASP A 772 12.33 -5.00 23.74
N ILE A 773 12.19 -6.22 23.22
CA ILE A 773 10.91 -6.74 22.72
C ILE A 773 10.60 -8.12 23.30
N LYS A 774 9.33 -8.33 23.66
CA LYS A 774 8.87 -9.68 24.02
C LYS A 774 8.70 -10.50 22.76
N VAL A 775 9.15 -11.75 22.74
CA VAL A 775 8.99 -12.65 21.57
C VAL A 775 7.52 -12.75 21.13
N LYS A 776 6.59 -12.73 22.08
CA LYS A 776 5.15 -12.72 21.80
C LYS A 776 4.68 -11.51 20.97
N GLN A 777 5.43 -10.42 20.94
CA GLN A 777 5.15 -9.24 20.12
C GLN A 777 5.76 -9.34 18.72
N ILE A 778 6.54 -10.37 18.39
CA ILE A 778 7.13 -10.54 17.07
C ILE A 778 6.16 -11.36 16.21
N ASP A 779 5.60 -10.73 15.18
CA ASP A 779 4.63 -11.36 14.26
C ASP A 779 5.33 -12.03 13.07
N GLY A 780 6.57 -11.65 12.78
CA GLY A 780 7.39 -12.31 11.77
C GLY A 780 8.72 -11.62 11.54
N LEU A 781 9.53 -12.19 10.67
CA LEU A 781 10.81 -11.60 10.28
C LEU A 781 11.13 -11.86 8.81
N VAL A 782 12.01 -11.03 8.25
CA VAL A 782 12.57 -11.22 6.92
C VAL A 782 14.05 -11.54 7.02
N LEU A 783 14.42 -12.69 6.45
CA LEU A 783 15.81 -13.09 6.25
C LEU A 783 16.24 -12.73 4.83
N ARG A 784 17.35 -12.00 4.73
CA ARG A 784 17.97 -11.59 3.45
C ARG A 784 19.33 -12.24 3.21
N SER A 785 19.82 -13.03 4.17
CA SER A 785 20.96 -13.92 4.01
C SER A 785 20.65 -15.02 2.98
N PRO A 786 21.67 -15.71 2.42
CA PRO A 786 21.50 -16.82 1.47
C PRO A 786 20.93 -18.09 2.12
N ASN A 787 19.83 -17.96 2.88
CA ASN A 787 19.11 -19.05 3.49
C ASN A 787 17.92 -19.38 2.58
N PHE A 788 17.72 -20.65 2.23
CA PHE A 788 16.54 -21.07 1.47
C PHE A 788 15.45 -21.55 2.42
N LEU A 789 14.19 -21.32 2.04
CA LEU A 789 13.03 -21.75 2.80
C LEU A 789 12.41 -22.96 2.14
N LEU A 790 12.27 -24.04 2.89
CA LEU A 790 11.61 -25.28 2.51
C LEU A 790 10.17 -25.26 3.02
N LEU A 791 9.23 -25.39 2.09
CA LEU A 791 7.79 -25.37 2.35
C LEU A 791 7.13 -26.67 1.88
N PRO A 792 6.36 -27.38 2.72
CA PRO A 792 5.58 -28.53 2.28
C PRO A 792 4.47 -28.13 1.29
N LYS A 793 4.44 -28.77 0.13
CA LYS A 793 3.52 -28.48 -0.98
C LYS A 793 2.05 -28.79 -0.65
N ASN A 794 1.82 -29.73 0.25
CA ASN A 794 0.50 -30.14 0.75
C ASN A 794 -0.10 -29.15 1.76
N GLU A 795 0.73 -28.32 2.40
CA GLU A 795 0.30 -27.33 3.39
C GLU A 795 -0.06 -25.98 2.76
N ASN A 796 0.33 -25.76 1.50
CA ASN A 796 0.07 -24.53 0.75
C ASN A 796 -1.22 -24.61 -0.08
N GLY A 797 -2.02 -23.55 -0.02
CA GLY A 797 -3.28 -23.42 -0.74
C GLY A 797 -3.15 -23.52 -2.26
N PHE A 798 -4.26 -23.78 -2.95
CA PHE A 798 -4.29 -23.78 -4.42
C PHE A 798 -3.93 -22.40 -5.00
N PHE A 799 -4.53 -21.33 -4.46
CA PHE A 799 -4.25 -19.96 -4.89
C PHE A 799 -2.85 -19.51 -4.53
N THR A 800 -2.35 -19.83 -3.32
CA THR A 800 -0.95 -19.57 -2.93
C THR A 800 0.03 -20.15 -3.95
N ARG A 801 -0.19 -21.40 -4.38
CA ARG A 801 0.64 -22.07 -5.40
C ARG A 801 0.50 -21.45 -6.78
N ILE A 802 -0.68 -20.98 -7.17
CA ILE A 802 -0.86 -20.21 -8.42
C ILE A 802 -0.09 -18.89 -8.35
N PHE A 803 -0.18 -18.18 -7.23
CA PHE A 803 0.54 -16.93 -7.02
C PHE A 803 2.05 -17.14 -7.06
N MET A 804 2.56 -18.22 -6.47
CA MET A 804 3.96 -18.64 -6.61
C MET A 804 4.32 -18.92 -8.09
N LYS A 805 3.46 -19.59 -8.86
CA LYS A 805 3.68 -19.78 -10.31
C LYS A 805 3.68 -18.47 -11.09
N LEU A 806 2.79 -17.54 -10.76
CA LEU A 806 2.68 -16.24 -11.43
C LEU A 806 3.87 -15.33 -11.11
N SER A 807 4.30 -15.29 -9.85
CA SER A 807 5.50 -14.56 -9.42
C SER A 807 6.78 -15.13 -10.05
N ASN A 808 6.79 -16.43 -10.32
CA ASN A 808 7.84 -17.10 -11.08
C ASN A 808 7.84 -16.81 -12.59
N ARG A 809 6.92 -16.01 -13.16
CA ARG A 809 6.96 -15.74 -14.62
C ARG A 809 8.22 -14.98 -15.03
N SER A 810 8.64 -14.00 -14.24
CA SER A 810 9.76 -13.10 -14.56
C SER A 810 11.02 -13.33 -13.72
N SER A 811 10.97 -14.17 -12.68
CA SER A 811 12.10 -14.46 -11.77
C SER A 811 12.03 -15.91 -11.26
N MET A 812 13.10 -16.42 -10.64
CA MET A 812 13.11 -17.71 -9.94
C MET A 812 13.02 -17.47 -8.43
N LYS A 813 11.81 -17.16 -7.95
CA LYS A 813 11.56 -16.95 -6.52
C LYS A 813 11.20 -18.25 -5.80
N TYR A 814 10.48 -19.12 -6.50
CA TYR A 814 10.06 -20.41 -5.99
C TYR A 814 10.46 -21.52 -6.96
N SER A 815 10.72 -22.70 -6.45
CA SER A 815 10.89 -23.92 -7.23
C SER A 815 9.78 -24.88 -6.80
N LEU A 816 8.89 -25.29 -7.73
CA LEU A 816 7.53 -25.79 -7.46
C LEU A 816 7.25 -27.24 -7.86
#